data_AF-A0A0N1LSP8-F1
#
_entry.id   AF-A0A0N1LSP8-F1
#
_cell.length_a   1.000
_cell.length_b   1.000
_cell.length_c   1.000
_cell.angle_alpha   90.00
_cell.angle_beta   90.00
_cell.angle_gamma   90.00
#
_symmetry.space_group_name_H-M   'P 1'
#
loop_
_entity.id
_entity.type
_entity.pdbx_description
1 polymer ?
#
loop_
_entity_poly.entity_id
_entity_poly.type
_entity_poly.pdbx_seq_one_letter_code
_entity_poly.pdbx_strand_id
1 'polypeptide(L)'
;HPGGPVIAAGSTGSMPATARLLHAIAGLPHGAVVLPGLDMELDDAAWDLIEGTRDKQGKQLAPPSPNHPQFALHGLLTRMGLRRRDVRRLGVSARPGREVLASEAMRPSSATAVWHDRLADPRVEHLIEAGTDKLTLIEAPNSEIEALAIAVALREATELGRTAALVTPDRALARRVVAALGRWNLPVDDSGGDSLMDTQAGIFARLAAETALHGCEPPTLLALLKHPLLRLGRVAHGWRAAIETLELALLRGTRPSPGCEGLLKDYATFRAELGKLKRGELSALHASEPRARLGDDALEAAQVLIGELRAALLPLESVGADPLDLCVFGQRHREVLTALSTDADGIAVAFEGQQGSALLRAFDDLAEVEPSAGVPVPPHDYPDVFETAFGDITVRRPELAEAALRIYGPLEARLTTHDRVILGGLVEGVWPPAPRIDPWLSRPMRHELGLDLPERRIGLSAHDFAQALGADEVILTHANKVGGAPAVVSRFLHRLEAVAGKTRWSTLKQRGQMYLDYAQALDRPAEVKPIAQPAPKPPREARPLKLSVTAIEDWLRDPYTIYAKYILGLSPLDPVDMPLSAADRGSAIHEALGEFTERFADALPDDPAQVLRDIGARHFAPLMDHPEARALWWPRFLRVAGWFANWEQDRRPHLRHVIAERSGSLSIPLDGGRNFVLSARADRIEHRADGNYAILDYKTGNPPTGKQVRMGLSPQLTLEAAILRAGGFDGIDAGASVAELTYVKLSGNSPPGDERVLELKIERKDEPQEPDDAAAEALAKLTGLIRRFDDAAQPYHALVLSMWAQRYGRYDDLARIKEWSAAGGAGDGA
;
A
#
# COMPACT_ATOMS: atom_id res chain seq x y z
N HIS A 1 -28.16 -50.63 7.01
CA HIS A 1 -28.72 -51.56 8.02
C HIS A 1 -29.96 -50.94 8.64
N PRO A 2 -31.17 -51.47 8.37
CA PRO A 2 -32.43 -50.89 8.88
C PRO A 2 -32.67 -51.06 10.40
N GLY A 3 -31.73 -51.64 11.15
CA GLY A 3 -31.78 -51.76 12.62
C GLY A 3 -30.45 -51.43 13.32
N GLY A 4 -29.54 -50.71 12.63
CA GLY A 4 -28.27 -50.26 13.23
C GLY A 4 -28.47 -49.10 14.21
N PRO A 5 -27.47 -48.79 15.04
CA PRO A 5 -27.54 -47.66 15.95
C PRO A 5 -27.62 -46.33 15.17
N VAL A 6 -28.43 -45.40 15.66
CA VAL A 6 -28.54 -44.03 15.12
C VAL A 6 -28.03 -43.08 16.18
N ILE A 7 -26.85 -42.49 15.95
CA ILE A 7 -26.17 -41.65 16.93
C ILE A 7 -26.03 -40.25 16.38
N ALA A 8 -26.47 -39.26 17.14
CA ALA A 8 -26.19 -37.85 16.88
C ALA A 8 -25.24 -37.32 17.97
N ALA A 9 -24.10 -36.74 17.58
CA ALA A 9 -23.09 -36.23 18.49
C ALA A 9 -22.66 -34.81 18.11
N GLY A 10 -22.29 -34.00 19.10
CA GLY A 10 -21.67 -32.68 18.88
C GLY A 10 -22.63 -31.54 18.54
N SER A 11 -23.94 -31.79 18.48
CA SER A 11 -24.94 -30.75 18.30
C SER A 11 -25.46 -30.23 19.63
N THR A 12 -25.58 -28.91 19.77
CA THR A 12 -26.23 -28.26 20.91
C THR A 12 -27.74 -28.13 20.75
N GLY A 13 -28.31 -28.61 19.63
CA GLY A 13 -29.74 -28.52 19.35
C GLY A 13 -30.24 -27.09 19.16
N SER A 14 -29.38 -26.19 18.68
CA SER A 14 -29.67 -24.77 18.61
C SER A 14 -30.82 -24.43 17.63
N MET A 15 -30.92 -25.11 16.49
CA MET A 15 -32.02 -24.89 15.54
C MET A 15 -33.24 -25.76 15.92
N PRO A 16 -34.48 -25.24 15.87
CA PRO A 16 -35.68 -26.02 16.22
C PRO A 16 -35.84 -27.31 15.40
N ALA A 17 -35.46 -27.29 14.12
CA ALA A 17 -35.46 -28.49 13.27
C ALA A 17 -34.46 -29.54 13.78
N THR A 18 -33.23 -29.14 14.07
CA THR A 18 -32.20 -30.01 14.64
C THR A 18 -32.62 -30.54 16.02
N ALA A 19 -33.19 -29.71 16.90
CA ALA A 19 -33.70 -30.16 18.19
C ALA A 19 -34.78 -31.24 18.07
N ARG A 20 -35.72 -31.10 17.11
CA ARG A 20 -36.74 -32.12 16.81
C ARG A 20 -36.10 -33.43 16.31
N LEU A 21 -35.11 -33.33 15.43
CA LEU A 21 -34.36 -34.49 14.95
C LEU A 21 -33.64 -35.21 16.11
N LEU A 22 -32.92 -34.46 16.96
CA LEU A 22 -32.23 -35.02 18.12
C LEU A 22 -33.21 -35.71 19.08
N HIS A 23 -34.38 -35.10 19.34
CA HIS A 23 -35.41 -35.71 20.17
C HIS A 23 -35.95 -37.02 19.58
N ALA A 24 -36.20 -37.05 18.26
CA ALA A 24 -36.62 -38.27 17.57
C ALA A 24 -35.55 -39.36 17.65
N ILE A 25 -34.27 -39.02 17.44
CA ILE A 25 -33.15 -39.96 17.54
C ILE A 25 -33.05 -40.52 18.96
N ALA A 26 -33.16 -39.68 20.00
CA ALA A 26 -33.10 -40.11 21.39
C ALA A 26 -34.21 -41.11 21.78
N GLY A 27 -35.35 -41.11 21.07
CA GLY A 27 -36.46 -42.03 21.29
C GLY A 27 -36.36 -43.36 20.53
N LEU A 28 -35.37 -43.56 19.66
CA LEU A 28 -35.22 -44.82 18.91
C LEU A 28 -34.68 -45.95 19.80
N PRO A 29 -35.05 -47.23 19.56
CA PRO A 29 -34.58 -48.37 20.36
C PRO A 29 -33.04 -48.52 20.42
N HIS A 30 -32.34 -48.10 19.37
CA HIS A 30 -30.88 -48.06 19.28
C HIS A 30 -30.38 -46.64 18.98
N GLY A 31 -31.12 -45.65 19.47
CA GLY A 31 -30.81 -44.23 19.31
C GLY A 31 -29.94 -43.69 20.45
N ALA A 32 -29.02 -42.79 20.14
CA ALA A 32 -28.26 -42.05 21.16
C ALA A 32 -28.01 -40.60 20.74
N VAL A 33 -28.10 -39.69 21.70
CA VAL A 33 -27.68 -38.29 21.54
C VAL A 33 -26.54 -38.00 22.50
N VAL A 34 -25.39 -37.59 21.97
CA VAL A 34 -24.20 -37.22 22.73
C VAL A 34 -24.07 -35.70 22.72
N LEU A 35 -24.37 -35.09 23.86
CA LEU A 35 -24.32 -33.63 24.03
C LEU A 35 -22.88 -33.16 24.21
N PRO A 36 -22.41 -32.16 23.44
CA PRO A 36 -21.09 -31.59 23.65
C PRO A 36 -21.10 -30.72 24.91
N GLY A 37 -20.24 -31.01 25.88
CA GLY A 37 -19.96 -30.05 26.94
C GLY A 37 -21.11 -29.67 27.87
N LEU A 38 -22.05 -30.57 28.16
CA LEU A 38 -23.09 -30.31 29.15
C LEU A 38 -22.46 -30.07 30.53
N ASP A 39 -22.73 -28.90 31.10
CA ASP A 39 -22.17 -28.50 32.39
C ASP A 39 -22.86 -29.23 33.55
N MET A 40 -22.15 -30.19 34.16
CA MET A 40 -22.61 -30.97 35.31
C MET A 40 -22.19 -30.38 36.67
N GLU A 41 -21.42 -29.29 36.69
CA GLU A 41 -20.78 -28.73 37.89
C GLU A 41 -21.51 -27.48 38.42
N LEU A 42 -22.15 -26.70 37.53
CA LEU A 42 -22.94 -25.53 37.91
C LEU A 42 -24.05 -25.93 38.89
N ASP A 43 -24.29 -25.19 39.97
CA ASP A 43 -25.40 -25.52 40.88
C ASP A 43 -26.78 -25.31 40.22
N ASP A 44 -27.78 -26.04 40.70
CA ASP A 44 -29.13 -26.01 40.12
C ASP A 44 -29.77 -24.61 40.16
N ALA A 45 -29.50 -23.82 41.21
CA ALA A 45 -30.03 -22.45 41.31
C ALA A 45 -29.47 -21.54 40.22
N ALA A 46 -28.17 -21.64 39.92
CA ALA A 46 -27.55 -20.92 38.81
C ALA A 46 -27.96 -21.48 37.43
N TRP A 47 -28.16 -22.80 37.33
CA TRP A 47 -28.66 -23.44 36.11
C TRP A 47 -30.05 -22.93 35.71
N ASP A 48 -30.98 -22.84 36.66
CA ASP A 48 -32.35 -22.39 36.42
C ASP A 48 -32.42 -20.92 35.96
N LEU A 49 -31.42 -20.09 36.30
CA LEU A 49 -31.34 -18.69 35.85
C LEU A 49 -31.03 -18.55 34.35
N ILE A 50 -30.58 -19.62 33.68
CA ILE A 50 -30.20 -19.57 32.26
C ILE A 50 -31.44 -19.39 31.36
N GLU A 51 -32.54 -20.10 31.64
CA GLU A 51 -33.81 -19.96 30.90
C GLU A 51 -34.60 -18.71 31.32
N GLY A 52 -34.20 -18.08 32.42
CA GLY A 52 -34.94 -16.99 33.05
C GLY A 52 -36.09 -17.51 33.91
N THR A 53 -36.51 -16.73 34.90
CA THR A 53 -37.56 -17.14 35.84
C THR A 53 -38.90 -16.56 35.43
N ARG A 54 -39.98 -17.34 35.63
CA ARG A 54 -41.37 -16.93 35.41
C ARG A 54 -42.17 -17.08 36.71
N ASP A 55 -43.15 -16.22 36.93
CA ASP A 55 -44.09 -16.38 38.03
C ASP A 55 -45.14 -17.47 37.74
N LYS A 56 -45.98 -17.76 38.72
CA LYS A 56 -47.05 -18.78 38.62
C LYS A 56 -48.13 -18.41 37.59
N GLN A 57 -48.20 -17.16 37.15
CA GLN A 57 -49.08 -16.67 36.10
C GLN A 57 -48.39 -16.63 34.72
N GLY A 58 -47.14 -17.09 34.61
CA GLY A 58 -46.36 -17.15 33.36
C GLY A 58 -45.66 -15.85 32.98
N LYS A 59 -45.75 -14.79 33.81
CA LYS A 59 -45.08 -13.51 33.61
C LYS A 59 -43.60 -13.64 33.94
N GLN A 60 -42.75 -13.07 33.09
CA GLN A 60 -41.31 -13.18 33.21
C GLN A 60 -40.78 -12.31 34.36
N LEU A 61 -40.15 -12.93 35.36
CA LEU A 61 -39.53 -12.31 36.53
C LEU A 61 -38.06 -11.94 36.27
N ALA A 62 -37.35 -12.79 35.53
CA ALA A 62 -36.00 -12.51 35.05
C ALA A 62 -35.85 -12.93 33.57
N PRO A 63 -35.16 -12.13 32.74
CA PRO A 63 -34.93 -12.49 31.34
C PRO A 63 -34.00 -13.70 31.23
N PRO A 64 -34.11 -14.50 30.15
CA PRO A 64 -33.16 -15.57 29.85
C PRO A 64 -31.75 -14.99 29.64
N SER A 65 -30.75 -15.86 29.77
CA SER A 65 -29.34 -15.54 29.52
C SER A 65 -28.88 -16.18 28.20
N PRO A 66 -29.29 -15.67 27.02
CA PRO A 66 -28.92 -16.25 25.71
C PRO A 66 -27.42 -16.18 25.42
N ASN A 67 -26.69 -15.34 26.15
CA ASN A 67 -25.24 -15.20 26.13
C ASN A 67 -24.49 -16.27 26.94
N HIS A 68 -25.18 -17.18 27.64
CA HIS A 68 -24.57 -18.24 28.44
C HIS A 68 -24.24 -19.48 27.57
N PRO A 69 -23.09 -20.17 27.76
CA PRO A 69 -22.69 -21.32 26.95
C PRO A 69 -23.66 -22.49 26.96
N GLN A 70 -24.43 -22.66 28.04
CA GLN A 70 -25.37 -23.77 28.21
C GLN A 70 -26.81 -23.43 27.76
N PHE A 71 -27.08 -22.21 27.28
CA PHE A 71 -28.45 -21.77 26.94
C PHE A 71 -29.16 -22.69 25.93
N ALA A 72 -28.46 -23.08 24.86
CA ALA A 72 -29.01 -23.97 23.84
C ALA A 72 -29.27 -25.40 24.37
N LEU A 73 -28.34 -25.94 25.17
CA LEU A 73 -28.46 -27.27 25.78
C LEU A 73 -29.58 -27.30 26.83
N HIS A 74 -29.73 -26.25 27.61
CA HIS A 74 -30.85 -26.08 28.53
C HIS A 74 -32.18 -26.19 27.77
N GLY A 75 -32.36 -25.38 26.72
CA GLY A 75 -33.58 -25.41 25.90
C GLY A 75 -33.83 -26.76 25.22
N LEU A 76 -32.76 -27.47 24.81
CA LEU A 76 -32.85 -28.82 24.25
C LEU A 76 -33.37 -29.83 25.29
N LEU A 77 -32.80 -29.83 26.50
CA LEU A 77 -33.24 -30.71 27.60
C LEU A 77 -34.70 -30.44 27.99
N THR A 78 -35.07 -29.17 28.15
CA THR A 78 -36.46 -28.76 28.40
C THR A 78 -37.40 -29.30 27.33
N ARG A 79 -37.03 -29.18 26.04
CA ARG A 79 -37.83 -29.70 24.92
C ARG A 79 -37.96 -31.22 24.93
N MET A 80 -36.93 -31.93 25.40
CA MET A 80 -36.93 -33.39 25.52
C MET A 80 -37.65 -33.88 26.79
N GLY A 81 -38.05 -32.99 27.70
CA GLY A 81 -38.62 -33.35 29.00
C GLY A 81 -37.61 -33.99 29.95
N LEU A 82 -36.31 -33.70 29.76
CA LEU A 82 -35.21 -34.25 30.54
C LEU A 82 -34.63 -33.20 31.47
N ARG A 83 -34.13 -33.63 32.63
CA ARG A 83 -33.28 -32.82 33.51
C ARG A 83 -31.83 -33.12 33.23
N ARG A 84 -30.94 -32.18 33.58
CA ARG A 84 -29.49 -32.36 33.47
C ARG A 84 -28.99 -33.66 34.13
N ARG A 85 -29.50 -33.99 35.31
CA ARG A 85 -29.16 -35.22 36.05
C ARG A 85 -29.55 -36.52 35.36
N ASP A 86 -30.47 -36.45 34.38
CA ASP A 86 -30.91 -37.61 33.62
C ASP A 86 -29.91 -37.94 32.48
N VAL A 87 -28.97 -37.02 32.20
CA VAL A 87 -27.90 -37.22 31.21
C VAL A 87 -26.73 -37.97 31.84
N ARG A 88 -26.36 -39.09 31.23
CA ARG A 88 -25.21 -39.89 31.65
C ARG A 88 -23.91 -39.26 31.16
N ARG A 89 -22.96 -39.04 32.08
CA ARG A 89 -21.59 -38.65 31.74
C ARG A 89 -20.88 -39.77 30.98
N LEU A 90 -20.30 -39.42 29.83
CA LEU A 90 -19.51 -40.34 29.00
C LEU A 90 -18.02 -40.04 29.21
N GLY A 91 -17.27 -41.02 29.71
CA GLY A 91 -15.84 -40.90 29.97
C GLY A 91 -15.48 -40.12 31.24
N VAL A 92 -14.18 -40.11 31.54
CA VAL A 92 -13.57 -39.34 32.63
C VAL A 92 -12.78 -38.19 32.01
N SER A 93 -12.78 -37.04 32.67
CA SER A 93 -11.99 -35.88 32.22
C SER A 93 -10.50 -36.23 32.15
N ALA A 94 -9.84 -35.88 31.04
CA ALA A 94 -8.38 -35.98 30.95
C ALA A 94 -7.68 -35.06 31.97
N ARG A 95 -8.32 -33.93 32.32
CA ARG A 95 -7.83 -32.93 33.27
C ARG A 95 -8.90 -32.62 34.31
N PRO A 96 -8.91 -33.33 35.45
CA PRO A 96 -9.82 -33.05 36.54
C PRO A 96 -9.76 -31.58 36.95
N GLY A 97 -10.92 -30.95 37.16
CA GLY A 97 -11.01 -29.55 37.59
C GLY A 97 -11.12 -28.51 36.48
N ARG A 98 -10.73 -28.82 35.23
CA ARG A 98 -10.94 -27.90 34.09
C ARG A 98 -12.43 -27.58 33.86
N GLU A 99 -13.28 -28.58 34.07
CA GLU A 99 -14.74 -28.46 33.99
C GLU A 99 -15.29 -27.46 35.02
N VAL A 100 -14.78 -27.52 36.25
CA VAL A 100 -15.14 -26.59 37.32
C VAL A 100 -14.64 -25.18 37.02
N LEU A 101 -13.39 -25.04 36.56
CA LEU A 101 -12.84 -23.75 36.13
C LEU A 101 -13.70 -23.11 35.03
N ALA A 102 -14.05 -23.87 33.98
CA ALA A 102 -14.87 -23.38 32.88
C ALA A 102 -16.32 -23.07 33.32
N SER A 103 -16.92 -23.93 34.15
CA SER A 103 -18.27 -23.73 34.70
C SER A 103 -18.34 -22.44 35.54
N GLU A 104 -17.41 -22.26 36.48
CA GLU A 104 -17.39 -21.07 37.33
C GLU A 104 -17.01 -19.81 36.55
N ALA A 105 -16.08 -19.91 35.59
CA ALA A 105 -15.74 -18.79 34.71
C ALA A 105 -16.94 -18.35 33.87
N MET A 106 -17.87 -19.26 33.52
CA MET A 106 -19.04 -18.94 32.70
C MET A 106 -20.34 -18.72 33.48
N ARG A 107 -20.33 -18.89 34.82
CA ARG A 107 -21.50 -18.69 35.71
C ARG A 107 -22.35 -17.48 35.34
N PRO A 108 -23.69 -17.57 35.26
CA PRO A 108 -24.54 -16.43 34.91
C PRO A 108 -24.21 -15.18 35.72
N SER A 109 -24.13 -14.02 35.06
CA SER A 109 -23.74 -12.76 35.71
C SER A 109 -24.60 -12.41 36.94
N SER A 110 -25.90 -12.71 36.89
CA SER A 110 -26.86 -12.57 37.99
C SER A 110 -26.56 -13.46 39.20
N ALA A 111 -25.77 -14.52 39.03
CA ALA A 111 -25.36 -15.45 40.07
C ALA A 111 -23.91 -15.24 40.54
N THR A 112 -23.21 -14.19 40.10
CA THR A 112 -21.80 -13.96 40.48
C THR A 112 -21.62 -13.55 41.95
N ALA A 113 -22.68 -13.13 42.63
CA ALA A 113 -22.63 -12.78 44.06
C ALA A 113 -22.13 -13.94 44.96
N VAL A 114 -22.36 -15.19 44.55
CA VAL A 114 -21.89 -16.38 45.29
C VAL A 114 -20.45 -16.78 44.97
N TRP A 115 -19.76 -16.11 44.04
CA TRP A 115 -18.35 -16.43 43.75
C TRP A 115 -17.47 -16.32 44.99
N HIS A 116 -17.72 -15.35 45.87
CA HIS A 116 -16.89 -15.17 47.07
C HIS A 116 -16.88 -16.43 47.95
N ASP A 117 -18.07 -16.94 48.29
CA ASP A 117 -18.21 -18.11 49.16
C ASP A 117 -17.82 -19.39 48.42
N ARG A 118 -18.15 -19.49 47.13
CA ARG A 118 -17.93 -20.71 46.35
C ARG A 118 -16.48 -20.93 45.95
N LEU A 119 -15.75 -19.87 45.60
CA LEU A 119 -14.31 -19.95 45.31
C LEU A 119 -13.48 -20.12 46.59
N ALA A 120 -14.05 -19.80 47.77
CA ALA A 120 -13.43 -20.06 49.06
C ALA A 120 -13.61 -21.51 49.54
N ASP A 121 -14.49 -22.32 48.92
CA ASP A 121 -14.63 -23.74 49.23
C ASP A 121 -13.31 -24.48 48.91
N PRO A 122 -12.66 -25.14 49.89
CA PRO A 122 -11.39 -25.82 49.68
C PRO A 122 -11.40 -26.86 48.55
N ARG A 123 -12.54 -27.54 48.35
CA ARG A 123 -12.69 -28.53 47.29
C ARG A 123 -12.72 -27.86 45.92
N VAL A 124 -13.46 -26.75 45.80
CA VAL A 124 -13.56 -25.99 44.54
C VAL A 124 -12.22 -25.36 44.22
N GLU A 125 -11.54 -24.77 45.22
CA GLU A 125 -10.24 -24.15 45.02
C GLU A 125 -9.17 -25.15 44.54
N HIS A 126 -9.14 -26.36 45.12
CA HIS A 126 -8.26 -27.44 44.68
C HIS A 126 -8.55 -27.89 43.24
N LEU A 127 -9.83 -27.97 42.86
CA LEU A 127 -10.23 -28.29 41.49
C LEU A 127 -9.86 -27.18 40.51
N ILE A 128 -9.99 -25.91 40.90
CA ILE A 128 -9.56 -24.77 40.07
C ILE A 128 -8.04 -24.78 39.91
N GLU A 129 -7.28 -25.08 40.97
CA GLU A 129 -5.81 -25.21 40.90
C GLU A 129 -5.41 -26.29 39.88
N ALA A 130 -5.92 -27.51 40.03
CA ALA A 130 -5.71 -28.58 39.06
C ALA A 130 -6.19 -28.18 37.65
N GLY A 131 -7.31 -27.47 37.59
CA GLY A 131 -7.92 -26.93 36.39
C GLY A 131 -7.15 -25.77 35.74
N THR A 132 -6.08 -25.24 36.34
CA THR A 132 -5.17 -24.26 35.71
C THR A 132 -3.87 -24.88 35.21
N ASP A 133 -3.66 -26.18 35.46
CA ASP A 133 -2.51 -26.89 34.93
C ASP A 133 -2.51 -26.89 33.40
N LYS A 134 -1.31 -26.80 32.80
CA LYS A 134 -1.09 -26.65 31.35
C LYS A 134 -1.89 -25.55 30.64
N LEU A 135 -2.30 -24.51 31.37
CA LEU A 135 -2.71 -23.24 30.75
C LEU A 135 -1.52 -22.31 30.62
N THR A 136 -1.49 -21.61 29.50
CA THR A 136 -0.53 -20.53 29.22
C THR A 136 -1.30 -19.33 28.68
N LEU A 137 -0.91 -18.12 29.07
CA LEU A 137 -1.49 -16.87 28.56
C LEU A 137 -0.40 -16.02 27.89
N ILE A 138 -0.57 -15.71 26.62
CA ILE A 138 0.28 -14.79 25.85
C ILE A 138 -0.43 -13.44 25.75
N GLU A 139 0.20 -12.39 26.30
CA GLU A 139 -0.27 -11.00 26.19
C GLU A 139 0.66 -10.21 25.27
N ALA A 140 0.34 -10.18 23.98
CA ALA A 140 1.19 -9.55 22.99
C ALA A 140 0.99 -8.03 22.94
N PRO A 141 2.03 -7.24 22.62
CA PRO A 141 1.89 -5.78 22.48
C PRO A 141 1.02 -5.37 21.28
N ASN A 142 0.97 -6.18 20.22
CA ASN A 142 0.21 -5.95 19.01
C ASN A 142 -0.09 -7.28 18.27
N SER A 143 -0.93 -7.24 17.24
CA SER A 143 -1.32 -8.43 16.46
C SER A 143 -0.18 -9.11 15.71
N GLU A 144 0.90 -8.38 15.38
CA GLU A 144 2.07 -8.96 14.69
C GLU A 144 2.86 -9.87 15.62
N ILE A 145 3.17 -9.38 16.82
CA ILE A 145 3.87 -10.16 17.85
C ILE A 145 2.98 -11.31 18.35
N GLU A 146 1.65 -11.12 18.43
CA GLU A 146 0.73 -12.21 18.75
C GLU A 146 0.84 -13.35 17.74
N ALA A 147 0.75 -13.03 16.44
CA ALA A 147 0.86 -14.03 15.37
C ALA A 147 2.22 -14.75 15.39
N LEU A 148 3.31 -14.01 15.62
CA LEU A 148 4.65 -14.59 15.68
C LEU A 148 4.82 -15.51 16.91
N ALA A 149 4.31 -15.11 18.08
CA ALA A 149 4.35 -15.92 19.28
C ALA A 149 3.52 -17.22 19.14
N ILE A 150 2.33 -17.14 18.50
CA ILE A 150 1.54 -18.32 18.14
C ILE A 150 2.33 -19.23 17.20
N ALA A 151 2.96 -18.67 16.16
CA ALA A 151 3.75 -19.44 15.20
C ALA A 151 4.94 -20.16 15.87
N VAL A 152 5.61 -19.51 16.84
CA VAL A 152 6.64 -20.15 17.67
C VAL A 152 6.06 -21.29 18.51
N ALA A 153 4.90 -21.09 19.14
CA ALA A 153 4.26 -22.13 19.94
C ALA A 153 3.80 -23.35 19.10
N LEU A 154 3.37 -23.12 17.85
CA LEU A 154 3.06 -24.19 16.90
C LEU A 154 4.34 -24.89 16.43
N ARG A 155 5.41 -24.14 16.14
CA ARG A 155 6.72 -24.69 15.77
C ARG A 155 7.29 -25.58 16.87
N GLU A 156 7.22 -25.15 18.13
CA GLU A 156 7.64 -25.94 19.29
C GLU A 156 6.85 -27.25 19.38
N ALA A 157 5.53 -27.23 19.15
CA ALA A 157 4.73 -28.44 19.17
C ALA A 157 5.18 -29.44 18.10
N THR A 158 5.49 -28.97 16.88
CA THR A 158 6.05 -29.83 15.83
C THR A 158 7.40 -30.42 16.23
N GLU A 159 8.29 -29.63 16.82
CA GLU A 159 9.62 -30.09 17.28
C GLU A 159 9.49 -31.18 18.36
N LEU A 160 8.45 -31.10 19.19
CA LEU A 160 8.13 -32.10 20.22
C LEU A 160 7.34 -33.31 19.68
N GLY A 161 7.10 -33.40 18.36
CA GLY A 161 6.32 -34.47 17.75
C GLY A 161 4.84 -34.47 18.16
N ARG A 162 4.30 -33.30 18.53
CA ARG A 162 2.92 -33.11 18.98
C ARG A 162 2.05 -32.54 17.86
N THR A 163 0.77 -32.90 17.89
CA THR A 163 -0.27 -32.25 17.08
C THR A 163 -0.69 -30.94 17.74
N ALA A 164 -0.92 -29.89 16.94
CA ALA A 164 -1.37 -28.61 17.47
C ALA A 164 -2.37 -27.91 16.56
N ALA A 165 -3.31 -27.20 17.17
CA ALA A 165 -4.32 -26.44 16.45
C ALA A 165 -4.43 -25.00 16.96
N LEU A 166 -4.49 -24.04 16.04
CA LEU A 166 -4.94 -22.68 16.31
C LEU A 166 -6.44 -22.58 16.04
N VAL A 167 -7.20 -22.13 17.03
CA VAL A 167 -8.64 -21.88 16.92
C VAL A 167 -8.86 -20.38 17.04
N THR A 168 -9.31 -19.75 15.96
CA THR A 168 -9.57 -18.31 15.92
C THR A 168 -10.69 -17.94 14.94
N PRO A 169 -11.64 -17.06 15.30
CA PRO A 169 -12.57 -16.45 14.36
C PRO A 169 -11.93 -15.26 13.62
N ASP A 170 -10.74 -14.79 14.03
CA ASP A 170 -9.98 -13.75 13.33
C ASP A 170 -9.16 -14.35 12.18
N ARG A 171 -9.67 -14.20 10.96
CA ARG A 171 -8.99 -14.63 9.73
C ARG A 171 -7.74 -13.82 9.41
N ALA A 172 -7.64 -12.57 9.84
CA ALA A 172 -6.41 -11.79 9.66
C ALA A 172 -5.30 -12.35 10.55
N LEU A 173 -5.61 -12.72 11.80
CA LEU A 173 -4.65 -13.41 12.68
C LEU A 173 -4.23 -14.76 12.09
N ALA A 174 -5.17 -15.59 11.63
CA ALA A 174 -4.86 -16.88 10.99
C ALA A 174 -3.88 -16.71 9.81
N ARG A 175 -4.14 -15.77 8.89
CA ARG A 175 -3.25 -15.50 7.75
C ARG A 175 -1.85 -15.04 8.18
N ARG A 176 -1.75 -14.17 9.20
CA ARG A 176 -0.44 -13.75 9.75
C ARG A 176 0.33 -14.93 10.35
N VAL A 177 -0.35 -15.83 11.05
CA VAL A 177 0.27 -17.05 11.61
C VAL A 177 0.77 -17.96 10.50
N VAL A 178 -0.03 -18.20 9.44
CA VAL A 178 0.42 -18.98 8.28
C VAL A 178 1.65 -18.34 7.64
N ALA A 179 1.64 -17.02 7.43
CA ALA A 179 2.78 -16.30 6.87
C ALA A 179 4.04 -16.43 7.74
N ALA A 180 3.89 -16.31 9.07
CA ALA A 180 4.99 -16.49 10.02
C ALA A 180 5.54 -17.92 10.03
N LEU A 181 4.67 -18.94 9.96
CA LEU A 181 5.06 -20.35 9.84
C LEU A 181 5.81 -20.64 8.53
N GLY A 182 5.54 -19.87 7.48
CA GLY A 182 6.25 -19.92 6.20
C GLY A 182 7.77 -19.76 6.35
N ARG A 183 8.24 -19.05 7.38
CA ARG A 183 9.68 -18.91 7.70
C ARG A 183 10.37 -20.27 7.91
N TRP A 184 9.64 -21.25 8.42
CA TRP A 184 10.15 -22.59 8.69
C TRP A 184 9.66 -23.65 7.70
N ASN A 185 8.92 -23.24 6.66
CA ASN A 185 8.30 -24.12 5.67
C ASN A 185 7.47 -25.25 6.32
N LEU A 186 6.74 -24.94 7.39
CA LEU A 186 5.90 -25.92 8.10
C LEU A 186 4.57 -26.11 7.37
N PRO A 187 4.15 -27.35 7.07
CA PRO A 187 2.83 -27.61 6.51
C PRO A 187 1.76 -27.35 7.56
N VAL A 188 0.78 -26.52 7.20
CA VAL A 188 -0.37 -26.18 8.05
C VAL A 188 -1.65 -26.28 7.24
N ASP A 189 -2.63 -27.02 7.76
CA ASP A 189 -3.95 -27.13 7.16
C ASP A 189 -4.87 -26.04 7.72
N ASP A 190 -5.39 -25.15 6.86
CA ASP A 190 -6.27 -24.05 7.25
C ASP A 190 -7.67 -24.25 6.68
N SER A 191 -8.56 -24.75 7.54
CA SER A 191 -9.93 -25.11 7.18
C SER A 191 -10.86 -23.90 6.95
N GLY A 192 -10.49 -22.73 7.46
CA GLY A 192 -11.35 -21.54 7.40
C GLY A 192 -11.40 -20.87 6.04
N GLY A 193 -10.49 -21.22 5.12
CA GLY A 193 -10.44 -20.68 3.77
C GLY A 193 -10.19 -19.17 3.70
N ASP A 194 -10.16 -18.65 2.48
CA ASP A 194 -10.05 -17.22 2.19
C ASP A 194 -11.34 -16.74 1.50
N SER A 195 -11.72 -15.48 1.69
CA SER A 195 -12.80 -14.89 0.88
C SER A 195 -12.40 -14.98 -0.59
N LEU A 196 -13.33 -15.29 -1.49
CA LEU A 196 -13.09 -15.35 -2.92
C LEU A 196 -12.40 -14.07 -3.40
N MET A 197 -12.82 -12.91 -2.89
CA MET A 197 -12.29 -11.58 -3.23
C MET A 197 -10.85 -11.33 -2.75
N ASP A 198 -10.34 -12.15 -1.82
CA ASP A 198 -8.95 -12.14 -1.33
C ASP A 198 -8.07 -13.20 -2.03
N THR A 199 -8.65 -14.07 -2.86
CA THR A 199 -7.89 -15.08 -3.63
C THR A 199 -7.26 -14.49 -4.89
N GLN A 200 -6.29 -15.19 -5.51
CA GLN A 200 -5.69 -14.73 -6.76
C GLN A 200 -6.72 -14.58 -7.89
N ALA A 201 -7.70 -15.50 -7.96
CA ALA A 201 -8.77 -15.42 -8.96
C ALA A 201 -9.70 -14.21 -8.71
N GLY A 202 -10.09 -13.95 -7.46
CA GLY A 202 -10.94 -12.81 -7.12
C GLY A 202 -10.25 -11.45 -7.26
N ILE A 203 -8.97 -11.35 -6.86
CA ILE A 203 -8.15 -10.14 -7.08
C ILE A 203 -8.04 -9.85 -8.58
N PHE A 204 -7.81 -10.87 -9.41
CA PHE A 204 -7.78 -10.71 -10.86
C PHE A 204 -9.12 -10.22 -11.43
N ALA A 205 -10.23 -10.76 -10.94
CA ALA A 205 -11.58 -10.31 -11.30
C ALA A 205 -11.79 -8.82 -10.98
N ARG A 206 -11.48 -8.42 -9.74
CA ARG A 206 -11.60 -7.02 -9.30
C ARG A 206 -10.74 -6.08 -10.16
N LEU A 207 -9.46 -6.41 -10.33
CA LEU A 207 -8.54 -5.60 -11.14
C LEU A 207 -9.01 -5.46 -12.59
N ALA A 208 -9.60 -6.50 -13.18
CA ALA A 208 -10.13 -6.44 -14.55
C ALA A 208 -11.34 -5.50 -14.65
N ALA A 209 -12.29 -5.60 -13.71
CA ALA A 209 -13.46 -4.72 -13.68
C ALA A 209 -13.08 -3.25 -13.41
N GLU A 210 -12.22 -3.00 -12.42
CA GLU A 210 -11.71 -1.65 -12.09
C GLU A 210 -10.96 -1.06 -13.28
N THR A 211 -10.05 -1.82 -13.90
CA THR A 211 -9.28 -1.34 -15.07
C THR A 211 -10.22 -0.94 -16.21
N ALA A 212 -11.21 -1.77 -16.53
CA ALA A 212 -12.13 -1.51 -17.65
C ALA A 212 -13.08 -0.33 -17.38
N LEU A 213 -13.59 -0.18 -16.16
CA LEU A 213 -14.66 0.77 -15.83
C LEU A 213 -14.17 2.09 -15.24
N HIS A 214 -12.93 2.15 -14.73
CA HIS A 214 -12.29 3.37 -14.22
C HIS A 214 -11.29 3.97 -15.22
N GLY A 215 -11.36 3.57 -16.49
CA GLY A 215 -10.61 4.21 -17.58
C GLY A 215 -9.13 3.87 -17.61
N CYS A 216 -8.77 2.62 -17.29
CA CYS A 216 -7.40 2.10 -17.37
C CYS A 216 -6.37 2.91 -16.55
N GLU A 217 -6.73 3.30 -15.32
CA GLU A 217 -5.83 4.05 -14.45
C GLU A 217 -4.46 3.34 -14.29
N PRO A 218 -3.32 4.04 -14.42
CA PRO A 218 -2.00 3.40 -14.47
C PRO A 218 -1.68 2.43 -13.32
N PRO A 219 -2.02 2.72 -12.04
CA PRO A 219 -1.73 1.80 -10.94
C PRO A 219 -2.50 0.47 -11.06
N THR A 220 -3.81 0.55 -11.28
CA THR A 220 -4.69 -0.63 -11.43
C THR A 220 -4.37 -1.41 -12.69
N LEU A 221 -4.14 -0.71 -13.81
CA LEU A 221 -3.73 -1.33 -15.07
C LEU A 221 -2.40 -2.09 -14.90
N LEU A 222 -1.39 -1.51 -14.25
CA LEU A 222 -0.12 -2.19 -14.00
C LEU A 222 -0.29 -3.40 -13.08
N ALA A 223 -1.16 -3.31 -12.07
CA ALA A 223 -1.48 -4.44 -11.20
C ALA A 223 -2.14 -5.59 -11.99
N LEU A 224 -3.08 -5.28 -12.87
CA LEU A 224 -3.69 -6.26 -13.79
C LEU A 224 -2.65 -6.87 -14.74
N LEU A 225 -1.84 -6.02 -15.38
CA LEU A 225 -0.84 -6.45 -16.37
C LEU A 225 0.23 -7.35 -15.76
N LYS A 226 0.61 -7.10 -14.51
CA LYS A 226 1.62 -7.90 -13.78
C LYS A 226 1.02 -9.09 -13.03
N HIS A 227 -0.30 -9.29 -13.09
CA HIS A 227 -0.96 -10.35 -12.36
C HIS A 227 -0.57 -11.74 -12.88
N PRO A 228 -0.32 -12.75 -12.01
CA PRO A 228 0.08 -14.10 -12.42
C PRO A 228 -0.90 -14.85 -13.34
N LEU A 229 -2.17 -14.42 -13.42
CA LEU A 229 -3.21 -15.01 -14.26
C LEU A 229 -3.38 -14.35 -15.62
N LEU A 230 -2.72 -13.22 -15.90
CA LEU A 230 -2.77 -12.61 -17.24
C LEU A 230 -2.03 -13.49 -18.25
N ARG A 231 -2.66 -13.74 -19.39
CA ARG A 231 -2.10 -14.56 -20.47
C ARG A 231 -2.21 -13.90 -21.84
N LEU A 232 -3.40 -13.41 -22.23
CA LEU A 232 -3.67 -12.81 -23.55
C LEU A 232 -3.03 -13.64 -24.69
N GLY A 233 -3.35 -14.94 -24.74
CA GLY A 233 -2.86 -15.89 -25.75
C GLY A 233 -1.40 -16.31 -25.61
N ARG A 234 -0.70 -15.94 -24.53
CA ARG A 234 0.70 -16.33 -24.27
C ARG A 234 0.83 -17.19 -23.03
N VAL A 235 2.01 -17.79 -22.87
CA VAL A 235 2.43 -18.45 -21.63
C VAL A 235 2.53 -17.46 -20.47
N ALA A 236 2.58 -17.96 -19.23
CA ALA A 236 2.76 -17.13 -18.04
C ALA A 236 3.94 -16.16 -18.19
N HIS A 237 3.71 -14.88 -17.88
CA HIS A 237 4.68 -13.79 -18.03
C HIS A 237 5.17 -13.54 -19.48
N GLY A 238 4.51 -14.08 -20.51
CA GLY A 238 4.90 -13.92 -21.92
C GLY A 238 4.82 -12.49 -22.46
N TRP A 239 4.18 -11.57 -21.73
CA TRP A 239 4.10 -10.14 -22.03
C TRP A 239 5.06 -9.27 -21.22
N ARG A 240 5.91 -9.85 -20.35
CA ARG A 240 6.75 -9.10 -19.40
C ARG A 240 7.52 -7.94 -20.03
N ALA A 241 8.24 -8.20 -21.12
CA ALA A 241 9.04 -7.16 -21.80
C ALA A 241 8.17 -6.05 -22.43
N ALA A 242 7.00 -6.40 -22.96
CA ALA A 242 6.05 -5.43 -23.52
C ALA A 242 5.42 -4.58 -22.41
N ILE A 243 5.11 -5.17 -21.25
CA ILE A 243 4.61 -4.46 -20.06
C ILE A 243 5.67 -3.48 -19.53
N GLU A 244 6.93 -3.93 -19.39
CA GLU A 244 8.04 -3.07 -18.97
C GLU A 244 8.25 -1.90 -19.96
N THR A 245 8.10 -2.16 -21.26
CA THR A 245 8.18 -1.12 -22.31
C THR A 245 7.02 -0.13 -22.22
N LEU A 246 5.78 -0.62 -22.08
CA LEU A 246 4.58 0.22 -21.92
C LEU A 246 4.67 1.08 -20.65
N GLU A 247 5.16 0.49 -19.56
CA GLU A 247 5.36 1.19 -18.29
C GLU A 247 6.32 2.37 -18.45
N LEU A 248 7.47 2.14 -19.09
CA LEU A 248 8.46 3.19 -19.35
C LEU A 248 7.98 4.23 -20.38
N ALA A 249 7.25 3.79 -21.40
CA ALA A 249 6.80 4.67 -22.47
C ALA A 249 5.73 5.65 -22.00
N LEU A 250 4.76 5.16 -21.22
CA LEU A 250 3.49 5.88 -21.03
C LEU A 250 2.89 5.84 -19.62
N LEU A 251 3.14 4.80 -18.81
CA LEU A 251 2.48 4.66 -17.50
C LEU A 251 3.26 5.31 -16.34
N ARG A 252 4.52 5.71 -16.59
CA ARG A 252 5.33 6.54 -15.70
C ARG A 252 5.32 7.98 -16.17
N GLY A 253 5.18 8.90 -15.24
CA GLY A 253 4.90 10.31 -15.54
C GLY A 253 3.40 10.59 -15.56
N THR A 254 3.00 11.57 -16.37
CA THR A 254 1.62 12.08 -16.42
C THR A 254 0.61 11.01 -16.82
N ARG A 255 -0.55 10.99 -16.14
CA ARG A 255 -1.65 10.06 -16.45
C ARG A 255 -2.08 10.14 -17.93
N PRO A 256 -2.15 9.01 -18.65
CA PRO A 256 -2.71 8.96 -20.01
C PRO A 256 -4.20 9.28 -20.04
N SER A 257 -4.71 9.60 -21.22
CA SER A 257 -6.13 9.73 -21.50
C SER A 257 -6.90 8.46 -21.10
N PRO A 258 -8.11 8.57 -20.51
CA PRO A 258 -8.85 7.41 -20.02
C PRO A 258 -9.17 6.37 -21.11
N GLY A 259 -9.14 5.10 -20.70
CA GLY A 259 -9.51 3.93 -21.52
C GLY A 259 -8.40 3.44 -22.45
N CYS A 260 -8.61 2.27 -23.05
CA CYS A 260 -7.70 1.67 -24.02
C CYS A 260 -7.54 2.50 -25.29
N GLU A 261 -8.59 3.23 -25.71
CA GLU A 261 -8.50 4.18 -26.83
C GLU A 261 -7.61 5.38 -26.49
N GLY A 262 -7.73 5.91 -25.26
CA GLY A 262 -6.85 6.95 -24.76
C GLY A 262 -5.40 6.48 -24.70
N LEU A 263 -5.18 5.28 -24.16
CA LEU A 263 -3.87 4.62 -24.11
C LEU A 263 -3.25 4.47 -25.51
N LEU A 264 -4.04 4.02 -26.50
CA LEU A 264 -3.58 3.86 -27.89
C LEU A 264 -3.21 5.21 -28.52
N LYS A 265 -4.03 6.23 -28.33
CA LYS A 265 -3.80 7.59 -28.85
C LYS A 265 -2.51 8.19 -28.28
N ASP A 266 -2.32 8.11 -26.98
CA ASP A 266 -1.18 8.72 -26.31
C ASP A 266 0.10 7.92 -26.60
N TYR A 267 -0.01 6.60 -26.73
CA TYR A 267 1.09 5.75 -27.18
C TYR A 267 1.52 6.06 -28.61
N ALA A 268 0.57 6.29 -29.53
CA ALA A 268 0.88 6.72 -30.89
C ALA A 268 1.56 8.09 -30.93
N THR A 269 1.11 9.02 -30.08
CA THR A 269 1.72 10.35 -29.92
C THR A 269 3.16 10.23 -29.43
N PHE A 270 3.40 9.42 -28.39
CA PHE A 270 4.74 9.12 -27.90
C PHE A 270 5.66 8.55 -29.00
N ARG A 271 5.17 7.57 -29.78
CA ARG A 271 5.94 7.00 -30.90
C ARG A 271 6.30 8.05 -31.96
N ALA A 272 5.37 8.97 -32.27
CA ALA A 272 5.63 10.05 -33.21
C ALA A 272 6.71 11.01 -32.70
N GLU A 273 6.64 11.42 -31.43
CA GLU A 273 7.64 12.29 -30.80
C GLU A 273 9.01 11.62 -30.70
N LEU A 274 9.07 10.33 -30.39
CA LEU A 274 10.31 9.56 -30.39
C LEU A 274 10.91 9.47 -31.81
N GLY A 275 10.06 9.31 -32.82
CA GLY A 275 10.47 9.36 -34.22
C GLY A 275 11.08 10.71 -34.60
N LYS A 276 10.47 11.84 -34.19
CA LYS A 276 11.02 13.19 -34.40
C LYS A 276 12.39 13.31 -33.75
N LEU A 277 12.52 12.89 -32.49
CA LEU A 277 13.78 12.93 -31.75
C LEU A 277 14.88 12.12 -32.46
N LYS A 278 14.58 10.89 -32.91
CA LYS A 278 15.52 10.04 -33.66
C LYS A 278 15.96 10.66 -34.99
N ARG A 279 15.13 11.50 -35.61
CA ARG A 279 15.46 12.25 -36.85
C ARG A 279 16.13 13.60 -36.59
N GLY A 280 16.29 14.02 -35.33
CA GLY A 280 16.85 15.33 -34.98
C GLY A 280 15.88 16.51 -35.18
N GLU A 281 14.58 16.23 -35.29
CA GLU A 281 13.53 17.24 -35.33
C GLU A 281 13.15 17.69 -33.91
N LEU A 282 12.48 18.84 -33.79
CA LEU A 282 11.93 19.30 -32.52
C LEU A 282 10.94 18.26 -31.98
N SER A 283 11.21 17.76 -30.78
CA SER A 283 10.44 16.73 -30.10
C SER A 283 10.13 17.17 -28.67
N ALA A 284 8.97 16.79 -28.16
CA ALA A 284 8.64 16.93 -26.75
C ALA A 284 9.45 15.99 -25.84
N LEU A 285 10.19 15.03 -26.40
CA LEU A 285 11.04 14.11 -25.68
C LEU A 285 12.49 14.59 -25.67
N HIS A 286 13.13 14.54 -24.50
CA HIS A 286 14.55 14.80 -24.37
C HIS A 286 15.38 13.51 -24.49
N ALA A 287 16.52 13.56 -25.19
CA ALA A 287 17.40 12.40 -25.42
C ALA A 287 17.96 11.75 -24.15
N SER A 288 17.97 12.47 -23.02
CA SER A 288 18.39 11.91 -21.73
C SER A 288 17.32 11.07 -21.04
N GLU A 289 16.06 11.14 -21.49
CA GLU A 289 14.98 10.39 -20.86
C GLU A 289 15.15 8.89 -21.11
N PRO A 290 14.92 8.03 -20.10
CA PRO A 290 15.01 6.58 -20.28
C PRO A 290 14.12 6.05 -21.41
N ARG A 291 12.91 6.60 -21.56
CA ARG A 291 11.97 6.24 -22.61
C ARG A 291 12.43 6.61 -24.03
N ALA A 292 13.39 7.52 -24.17
CA ALA A 292 14.01 7.84 -25.46
C ALA A 292 14.92 6.72 -26.00
N ARG A 293 15.27 5.74 -25.16
CA ARG A 293 16.17 4.61 -25.53
C ARG A 293 15.41 3.37 -26.00
N LEU A 294 14.07 3.42 -26.05
CA LEU A 294 13.25 2.28 -26.46
C LEU A 294 13.45 1.96 -27.95
N GLY A 295 13.71 0.68 -28.24
CA GLY A 295 13.89 0.15 -29.60
C GLY A 295 12.56 -0.13 -30.29
N ASP A 296 12.55 -0.14 -31.63
CA ASP A 296 11.32 -0.25 -32.40
C ASP A 296 10.60 -1.59 -32.22
N ASP A 297 11.34 -2.71 -32.10
CA ASP A 297 10.77 -4.03 -31.82
C ASP A 297 10.03 -4.10 -30.47
N ALA A 298 10.59 -3.46 -29.43
CA ALA A 298 9.98 -3.39 -28.11
C ALA A 298 8.71 -2.53 -28.16
N LEU A 299 8.75 -1.43 -28.91
CA LEU A 299 7.59 -0.55 -29.11
C LEU A 299 6.47 -1.23 -29.90
N GLU A 300 6.81 -2.06 -30.88
CA GLU A 300 5.83 -2.87 -31.62
C GLU A 300 5.18 -3.90 -30.69
N ALA A 301 5.96 -4.62 -29.89
CA ALA A 301 5.43 -5.58 -28.92
C ALA A 301 4.48 -4.93 -27.89
N ALA A 302 4.81 -3.74 -27.40
CA ALA A 302 3.93 -2.97 -26.52
C ALA A 302 2.67 -2.46 -27.24
N GLN A 303 2.74 -2.10 -28.52
CA GLN A 303 1.56 -1.75 -29.31
C GLN A 303 0.61 -2.93 -29.47
N VAL A 304 1.15 -4.13 -29.77
CA VAL A 304 0.36 -5.36 -29.87
C VAL A 304 -0.32 -5.64 -28.53
N LEU A 305 0.41 -5.51 -27.41
CA LEU A 305 -0.18 -5.68 -26.07
C LEU A 305 -1.37 -4.73 -25.83
N ILE A 306 -1.26 -3.45 -26.20
CA ILE A 306 -2.38 -2.49 -26.07
C ILE A 306 -3.57 -2.95 -26.91
N GLY A 307 -3.34 -3.46 -28.12
CA GLY A 307 -4.38 -3.99 -29.00
C GLY A 307 -5.11 -5.20 -28.41
N GLU A 308 -4.36 -6.18 -27.90
CA GLU A 308 -4.91 -7.37 -27.23
C GLU A 308 -5.68 -7.01 -25.96
N LEU A 309 -5.13 -6.09 -25.16
CA LEU A 309 -5.80 -5.59 -23.95
C LEU A 309 -7.13 -4.91 -24.30
N ARG A 310 -7.15 -4.04 -25.30
CA ARG A 310 -8.36 -3.37 -25.78
C ARG A 310 -9.41 -4.40 -26.21
N ALA A 311 -9.03 -5.40 -26.98
CA ALA A 311 -9.95 -6.44 -27.43
C ALA A 311 -10.54 -7.22 -26.24
N ALA A 312 -9.72 -7.53 -25.24
CA ALA A 312 -10.14 -8.26 -24.05
C ALA A 312 -11.05 -7.45 -23.11
N LEU A 313 -10.79 -6.14 -22.92
CA LEU A 313 -11.56 -5.28 -22.02
C LEU A 313 -12.84 -4.72 -22.65
N LEU A 314 -12.98 -4.78 -23.98
CA LEU A 314 -14.09 -4.21 -24.75
C LEU A 314 -15.50 -4.52 -24.19
N PRO A 315 -15.83 -5.75 -23.72
CA PRO A 315 -17.16 -6.04 -23.20
C PRO A 315 -17.58 -5.16 -22.01
N LEU A 316 -16.64 -4.77 -21.14
CA LEU A 316 -16.91 -3.85 -20.02
C LEU A 316 -16.64 -2.39 -20.38
N GLU A 317 -15.58 -2.10 -21.14
CA GLU A 317 -15.21 -0.72 -21.50
C GLU A 317 -16.23 -0.06 -22.45
N SER A 318 -16.96 -0.86 -23.25
CA SER A 318 -18.01 -0.37 -24.15
C SER A 318 -19.32 0.01 -23.45
N VAL A 319 -19.43 -0.19 -22.14
CA VAL A 319 -20.62 0.15 -21.37
C VAL A 319 -20.74 1.69 -21.27
N GLY A 320 -21.88 2.22 -21.70
CA GLY A 320 -22.19 3.66 -21.58
C GLY A 320 -22.43 4.09 -20.13
N ALA A 321 -22.74 5.36 -19.90
CA ALA A 321 -22.94 5.89 -18.54
C ALA A 321 -24.22 5.39 -17.85
N ASP A 322 -25.16 4.83 -18.61
CA ASP A 322 -26.44 4.37 -18.08
C ASP A 322 -26.29 3.09 -17.24
N PRO A 323 -27.01 2.96 -16.11
CA PRO A 323 -26.99 1.75 -15.31
C PRO A 323 -27.42 0.50 -16.08
N LEU A 324 -26.71 -0.62 -15.86
CA LEU A 324 -27.08 -1.94 -16.39
C LEU A 324 -27.45 -2.91 -15.26
N ASP A 325 -28.21 -3.95 -15.59
CA ASP A 325 -28.54 -5.01 -14.63
C ASP A 325 -27.28 -5.78 -14.21
N LEU A 326 -27.18 -6.13 -12.92
CA LEU A 326 -26.06 -6.88 -12.35
C LEU A 326 -25.72 -8.17 -13.13
N CYS A 327 -26.72 -8.90 -13.62
CA CYS A 327 -26.51 -10.12 -14.40
C CYS A 327 -25.81 -9.83 -15.74
N VAL A 328 -26.13 -8.69 -16.38
CA VAL A 328 -25.50 -8.26 -17.64
C VAL A 328 -24.03 -7.88 -17.41
N PHE A 329 -23.73 -7.20 -16.30
CA PHE A 329 -22.34 -6.97 -15.93
C PHE A 329 -21.60 -8.27 -15.65
N GLY A 330 -22.22 -9.20 -14.91
CA GLY A 330 -21.63 -10.52 -14.63
C GLY A 330 -21.22 -11.27 -15.90
N GLN A 331 -22.10 -11.29 -16.92
CA GLN A 331 -21.79 -11.90 -18.21
C GLN A 331 -20.58 -11.23 -18.90
N ARG A 332 -20.61 -9.90 -19.05
CA ARG A 332 -19.54 -9.13 -19.69
C ARG A 332 -18.21 -9.27 -18.94
N HIS A 333 -18.26 -9.30 -17.61
CA HIS A 333 -17.09 -9.47 -16.78
C HIS A 333 -16.48 -10.87 -16.92
N ARG A 334 -17.30 -11.93 -16.99
CA ARG A 334 -16.82 -13.28 -17.32
C ARG A 334 -16.15 -13.34 -18.70
N GLU A 335 -16.70 -12.67 -19.70
CA GLU A 335 -16.11 -12.58 -21.05
C GLU A 335 -14.72 -11.91 -21.01
N VAL A 336 -14.60 -10.79 -20.29
CA VAL A 336 -13.32 -10.09 -20.07
C VAL A 336 -12.30 -11.01 -19.40
N LEU A 337 -12.67 -11.69 -18.31
CA LEU A 337 -11.75 -12.57 -17.59
C LEU A 337 -11.30 -13.78 -18.40
N THR A 338 -12.21 -14.31 -19.22
CA THR A 338 -11.87 -15.36 -20.19
C THR A 338 -10.78 -14.85 -21.12
N ALA A 339 -11.02 -13.73 -21.83
CA ALA A 339 -10.08 -13.18 -22.79
C ALA A 339 -8.72 -12.81 -22.17
N LEU A 340 -8.70 -12.18 -21.00
CA LEU A 340 -7.45 -11.78 -20.32
C LEU A 340 -6.62 -12.98 -19.86
N SER A 341 -7.26 -14.10 -19.48
CA SER A 341 -6.60 -15.27 -18.88
C SER A 341 -6.42 -16.46 -19.81
N THR A 342 -6.95 -16.41 -21.04
CA THR A 342 -6.71 -17.47 -22.04
C THR A 342 -5.22 -17.56 -22.40
N ASP A 343 -4.62 -18.73 -22.17
CA ASP A 343 -3.23 -19.03 -22.52
C ASP A 343 -3.05 -19.48 -23.99
N ALA A 344 -1.82 -19.86 -24.34
CA ALA A 344 -1.47 -20.30 -25.69
C ALA A 344 -2.17 -21.60 -26.13
N ASP A 345 -2.67 -22.38 -25.17
CA ASP A 345 -3.40 -23.63 -25.41
C ASP A 345 -4.93 -23.42 -25.44
N GLY A 346 -5.39 -22.17 -25.26
CA GLY A 346 -6.81 -21.81 -25.25
C GLY A 346 -7.48 -21.99 -23.88
N ILE A 347 -6.72 -22.22 -22.82
CA ILE A 347 -7.25 -22.46 -21.47
C ILE A 347 -7.38 -21.14 -20.71
N ALA A 348 -8.57 -20.83 -20.22
CA ALA A 348 -8.81 -19.65 -19.39
C ALA A 348 -8.37 -19.90 -17.94
N VAL A 349 -7.10 -19.62 -17.64
CA VAL A 349 -6.47 -20.02 -16.36
C VAL A 349 -7.09 -19.35 -15.12
N ALA A 350 -7.89 -18.27 -15.29
CA ALA A 350 -8.59 -17.64 -14.18
C ALA A 350 -9.69 -18.52 -13.57
N PHE A 351 -10.20 -19.50 -14.32
CA PHE A 351 -11.25 -20.42 -13.87
C PHE A 351 -10.72 -21.81 -13.46
N GLU A 352 -9.40 -22.00 -13.48
CA GLU A 352 -8.76 -23.25 -13.09
C GLU A 352 -8.55 -23.37 -11.57
N GLY A 353 -8.47 -24.61 -11.09
CA GLY A 353 -8.29 -24.92 -9.68
C GLY A 353 -9.48 -24.53 -8.79
N GLN A 354 -9.29 -24.62 -7.47
CA GLN A 354 -10.37 -24.43 -6.50
C GLN A 354 -10.88 -22.97 -6.44
N GLN A 355 -9.96 -22.00 -6.57
CA GLN A 355 -10.30 -20.57 -6.61
C GLN A 355 -11.06 -20.21 -7.88
N GLY A 356 -10.56 -20.66 -9.03
CA GLY A 356 -11.19 -20.40 -10.32
C GLY A 356 -12.55 -21.09 -10.46
N SER A 357 -12.71 -22.31 -9.93
CA SER A 357 -14.00 -23.01 -9.89
C SER A 357 -15.04 -22.25 -9.05
N ALA A 358 -14.64 -21.68 -7.91
CA ALA A 358 -15.52 -20.86 -7.09
C ALA A 358 -15.90 -19.54 -7.77
N LEU A 359 -14.96 -18.91 -8.47
CA LEU A 359 -15.21 -17.71 -9.28
C LEU A 359 -16.16 -18.00 -10.45
N LEU A 360 -15.93 -19.10 -11.16
CA LEU A 360 -16.79 -19.52 -12.27
C LEU A 360 -18.23 -19.75 -11.79
N ARG A 361 -18.38 -20.45 -10.66
CA ARG A 361 -19.69 -20.68 -10.04
C ARG A 361 -20.38 -19.38 -9.64
N ALA A 362 -19.65 -18.38 -9.13
CA ALA A 362 -20.23 -17.07 -8.82
C ALA A 362 -20.83 -16.38 -10.06
N PHE A 363 -20.18 -16.52 -11.23
CA PHE A 363 -20.73 -16.02 -12.50
C PHE A 363 -21.89 -16.88 -13.02
N ASP A 364 -21.83 -18.21 -12.86
CA ASP A 364 -22.93 -19.10 -13.23
C ASP A 364 -24.18 -18.82 -12.38
N ASP A 365 -24.03 -18.58 -11.07
CA ASP A 365 -25.13 -18.20 -10.16
C ASP A 365 -25.83 -16.91 -10.62
N LEU A 366 -25.12 -15.94 -11.21
CA LEU A 366 -25.73 -14.75 -11.83
C LEU A 366 -26.46 -15.06 -13.13
N ALA A 367 -25.95 -15.99 -13.93
CA ALA A 367 -26.52 -16.37 -15.22
C ALA A 367 -27.82 -17.19 -15.08
N GLU A 368 -27.99 -17.90 -13.95
CA GLU A 368 -29.20 -18.70 -13.65
C GLU A 368 -30.41 -17.85 -13.19
N VAL A 369 -30.25 -16.53 -12.98
CA VAL A 369 -31.34 -15.65 -12.54
C VAL A 369 -32.25 -15.24 -13.70
N GLU A 370 -33.48 -15.77 -13.75
CA GLU A 370 -34.51 -15.41 -14.75
C GLU A 370 -35.69 -14.60 -14.16
N PRO A 371 -36.21 -13.55 -14.84
CA PRO A 371 -35.76 -13.02 -16.13
C PRO A 371 -34.54 -12.08 -16.04
N SER A 372 -34.29 -11.44 -14.90
CA SER A 372 -33.02 -10.79 -14.49
C SER A 372 -33.09 -10.45 -13.00
N ALA A 373 -31.97 -10.02 -12.38
CA ALA A 373 -31.95 -9.63 -10.96
C ALA A 373 -32.80 -8.39 -10.66
N GLY A 374 -33.00 -7.51 -11.66
CA GLY A 374 -33.71 -6.25 -11.50
C GLY A 374 -32.93 -5.22 -10.68
N VAL A 375 -31.61 -5.39 -10.58
CA VAL A 375 -30.69 -4.54 -9.81
C VAL A 375 -29.88 -3.70 -10.79
N PRO A 376 -30.30 -2.46 -11.11
CA PRO A 376 -29.55 -1.56 -11.96
C PRO A 376 -28.33 -1.02 -11.20
N VAL A 377 -27.15 -1.15 -11.79
CA VAL A 377 -25.87 -0.73 -11.21
C VAL A 377 -25.23 0.31 -12.13
N PRO A 378 -24.86 1.51 -11.65
CA PRO A 378 -24.03 2.42 -12.39
C PRO A 378 -22.69 1.78 -12.73
N PRO A 379 -22.14 1.93 -13.95
CA PRO A 379 -20.89 1.26 -14.35
C PRO A 379 -19.72 1.52 -13.40
N HIS A 380 -19.60 2.75 -12.89
CA HIS A 380 -18.55 3.14 -11.96
C HIS A 380 -18.59 2.36 -10.63
N ASP A 381 -19.80 1.95 -10.19
CA ASP A 381 -20.02 1.28 -8.90
C ASP A 381 -19.97 -0.26 -9.02
N TYR A 382 -19.94 -0.80 -10.23
CA TYR A 382 -19.96 -2.26 -10.44
C TYR A 382 -18.81 -3.00 -9.74
N PRO A 383 -17.54 -2.55 -9.76
CA PRO A 383 -16.46 -3.25 -9.05
C PRO A 383 -16.75 -3.43 -7.55
N ASP A 384 -17.24 -2.39 -6.88
CA ASP A 384 -17.60 -2.42 -5.46
C ASP A 384 -18.80 -3.34 -5.18
N VAL A 385 -19.80 -3.31 -6.08
CA VAL A 385 -20.97 -4.20 -5.99
C VAL A 385 -20.56 -5.65 -6.19
N PHE A 386 -19.67 -5.95 -7.13
CA PHE A 386 -19.14 -7.30 -7.37
C PHE A 386 -18.37 -7.82 -6.15
N GLU A 387 -17.48 -7.01 -5.58
CA GLU A 387 -16.75 -7.37 -4.36
C GLU A 387 -17.70 -7.63 -3.18
N THR A 388 -18.71 -6.77 -3.01
CA THR A 388 -19.70 -6.92 -1.93
C THR A 388 -20.60 -8.14 -2.11
N ALA A 389 -21.06 -8.40 -3.34
CA ALA A 389 -21.98 -9.50 -3.64
C ALA A 389 -21.34 -10.88 -3.42
N PHE A 390 -20.04 -11.01 -3.72
CA PHE A 390 -19.34 -12.30 -3.68
C PHE A 390 -18.31 -12.42 -2.55
N GLY A 391 -18.17 -11.39 -1.70
CA GLY A 391 -17.24 -11.37 -0.58
C GLY A 391 -17.49 -12.45 0.49
N ASP A 392 -18.74 -12.93 0.61
CA ASP A 392 -19.11 -14.00 1.55
C ASP A 392 -18.78 -15.41 1.02
N ILE A 393 -18.40 -15.56 -0.26
CA ILE A 393 -17.98 -16.86 -0.80
C ILE A 393 -16.62 -17.22 -0.21
N THR A 394 -16.57 -18.29 0.57
CA THR A 394 -15.32 -18.81 1.14
C THR A 394 -14.72 -19.88 0.23
N VAL A 395 -13.48 -19.67 -0.22
CA VAL A 395 -12.70 -20.67 -0.95
C VAL A 395 -11.78 -21.37 0.03
N ARG A 396 -12.03 -22.66 0.27
CA ARG A 396 -11.16 -23.49 1.10
C ARG A 396 -9.83 -23.75 0.41
N ARG A 397 -8.78 -23.94 1.19
CA ARG A 397 -7.50 -24.42 0.68
C ARG A 397 -7.55 -25.94 0.48
N PRO A 398 -6.68 -26.51 -0.38
CA PRO A 398 -6.54 -27.96 -0.48
C PRO A 398 -6.20 -28.56 0.88
N GLU A 399 -6.92 -29.60 1.28
CA GLU A 399 -6.71 -30.27 2.56
C GLU A 399 -5.33 -30.94 2.59
N LEU A 400 -4.57 -30.67 3.65
CA LEU A 400 -3.27 -31.31 3.90
C LEU A 400 -3.45 -32.40 4.96
N ALA A 401 -3.90 -33.59 4.53
CA ALA A 401 -4.24 -34.70 5.43
C ALA A 401 -3.10 -35.09 6.40
N GLU A 402 -1.84 -34.96 5.97
CA GLU A 402 -0.65 -35.30 6.74
C GLU A 402 -0.16 -34.17 7.68
N ALA A 403 -0.78 -32.98 7.65
CA ALA A 403 -0.35 -31.86 8.46
C ALA A 403 -0.65 -32.08 9.96
N ALA A 404 0.40 -32.02 10.79
CA ALA A 404 0.28 -32.06 12.25
C ALA A 404 -0.20 -30.74 12.86
N LEU A 405 -0.11 -29.64 12.09
CA LEU A 405 -0.55 -28.31 12.46
C LEU A 405 -1.83 -27.95 11.73
N ARG A 406 -2.82 -27.44 12.47
CA ARG A 406 -4.13 -27.06 11.91
C ARG A 406 -4.59 -25.69 12.37
N ILE A 407 -5.38 -25.02 11.52
CA ILE A 407 -6.06 -23.77 11.85
C ILE A 407 -7.56 -23.97 11.60
N TYR A 408 -8.35 -23.62 12.61
CA TYR A 408 -9.80 -23.79 12.64
C TYR A 408 -10.52 -22.50 12.98
N GLY A 409 -11.70 -22.30 12.37
CA GLY A 409 -12.74 -21.51 13.00
C GLY A 409 -13.33 -22.23 14.23
N PRO A 410 -13.98 -21.51 15.17
CA PRO A 410 -14.53 -22.12 16.39
C PRO A 410 -15.50 -23.29 16.15
N LEU A 411 -16.30 -23.22 15.08
CA LEU A 411 -17.24 -24.28 14.72
C LEU A 411 -16.53 -25.53 14.18
N GLU A 412 -15.48 -25.34 13.38
CA GLU A 412 -14.69 -26.40 12.74
C GLU A 412 -13.83 -27.16 13.76
N ALA A 413 -13.43 -26.48 14.85
CA ALA A 413 -12.66 -27.08 15.94
C ALA A 413 -13.47 -28.09 16.77
N ARG A 414 -14.80 -28.11 16.67
CA ARG A 414 -15.66 -29.00 17.47
C ARG A 414 -15.37 -30.46 17.16
N LEU A 415 -15.34 -31.28 18.21
CA LEU A 415 -15.05 -32.72 18.13
C LEU A 415 -13.67 -33.06 17.53
N THR A 416 -12.75 -32.10 17.44
CA THR A 416 -11.36 -32.36 17.08
C THR A 416 -10.51 -32.55 18.34
N THR A 417 -9.44 -33.34 18.23
CA THR A 417 -8.51 -33.60 19.34
C THR A 417 -7.09 -33.29 18.88
N HIS A 418 -6.39 -32.46 19.65
CA HIS A 418 -4.99 -32.10 19.43
C HIS A 418 -4.28 -32.08 20.78
N ASP A 419 -2.97 -32.38 20.80
CA ASP A 419 -2.18 -32.36 22.03
C ASP A 419 -2.10 -30.94 22.61
N ARG A 420 -2.02 -29.93 21.72
CA ARG A 420 -2.02 -28.51 22.06
C ARG A 420 -3.10 -27.76 21.28
N VAL A 421 -3.91 -26.96 21.98
CA VAL A 421 -4.89 -26.05 21.38
C VAL A 421 -4.54 -24.61 21.75
N ILE A 422 -4.48 -23.74 20.75
CA ILE A 422 -4.22 -22.32 20.91
C ILE A 422 -5.50 -21.55 20.58
N LEU A 423 -6.06 -20.79 21.53
CA LEU A 423 -7.17 -19.89 21.28
C LEU A 423 -6.62 -18.49 20.99
N GLY A 424 -6.72 -18.10 19.72
CA GLY A 424 -6.16 -16.85 19.21
C GLY A 424 -7.12 -15.67 19.23
N GLY A 425 -6.60 -14.46 19.45
CA GLY A 425 -7.34 -13.22 19.27
C GLY A 425 -8.42 -12.97 20.32
N LEU A 426 -8.18 -13.32 21.59
CA LEU A 426 -9.14 -13.18 22.69
C LEU A 426 -9.35 -11.71 23.12
N VAL A 427 -9.89 -10.91 22.21
CA VAL A 427 -10.30 -9.51 22.40
C VAL A 427 -11.80 -9.35 22.12
N GLU A 428 -12.42 -8.31 22.70
CA GLU A 428 -13.82 -7.97 22.43
C GLU A 428 -14.04 -7.68 20.94
N GLY A 429 -15.17 -8.15 20.41
CA GLY A 429 -15.51 -8.07 18.98
C GLY A 429 -15.01 -9.27 18.16
N VAL A 430 -14.00 -10.01 18.66
CA VAL A 430 -13.52 -11.27 18.08
C VAL A 430 -14.02 -12.45 18.91
N TRP A 431 -13.72 -12.45 20.22
CA TRP A 431 -14.26 -13.39 21.20
C TRP A 431 -14.93 -12.64 22.35
N PRO A 432 -16.28 -12.62 22.45
CA PRO A 432 -17.22 -13.08 21.43
C PRO A 432 -17.31 -12.10 20.24
N PRO A 433 -17.78 -12.58 19.08
CA PRO A 433 -18.09 -11.70 17.95
C PRO A 433 -19.22 -10.74 18.31
N ALA A 434 -19.12 -9.50 17.83
CA ALA A 434 -20.17 -8.51 18.04
C ALA A 434 -21.50 -8.99 17.42
N PRO A 435 -22.62 -8.93 18.14
CA PRO A 435 -23.91 -9.28 17.58
C PRO A 435 -24.25 -8.33 16.42
N ARG A 436 -24.58 -8.88 15.25
CA ARG A 436 -25.07 -8.07 14.12
C ARG A 436 -26.37 -7.37 14.52
N ILE A 437 -26.45 -6.07 14.25
CA ILE A 437 -27.69 -5.32 14.40
C ILE A 437 -28.62 -5.75 13.26
N ASP A 438 -29.81 -6.20 13.61
CA ASP A 438 -30.84 -6.53 12.63
C ASP A 438 -31.48 -5.22 12.13
N PRO A 439 -31.46 -4.93 10.82
CA PRO A 439 -32.01 -3.67 10.29
C PRO A 439 -33.55 -3.68 10.19
N TRP A 440 -34.20 -4.84 10.31
CA TRP A 440 -35.65 -4.99 10.12
C TRP A 440 -36.39 -5.27 11.43
N LEU A 441 -35.82 -6.10 12.30
CA LEU A 441 -36.48 -6.58 13.51
C LEU A 441 -35.76 -6.11 14.77
N SER A 442 -36.47 -5.34 15.58
CA SER A 442 -35.99 -4.98 16.92
C SER A 442 -35.87 -6.21 17.83
N ARG A 443 -35.05 -6.12 18.88
CA ARG A 443 -34.89 -7.22 19.86
C ARG A 443 -36.22 -7.66 20.50
N PRO A 444 -37.13 -6.75 20.91
CA PRO A 444 -38.46 -7.13 21.40
C PRO A 444 -39.27 -7.91 20.35
N MET A 445 -39.29 -7.46 19.10
CA MET A 445 -40.03 -8.14 18.02
C MET A 445 -39.51 -9.55 17.78
N ARG A 446 -38.18 -9.74 17.75
CA ARG A 446 -37.57 -11.08 17.63
C ARG A 446 -38.02 -12.01 18.76
N HIS A 447 -37.98 -11.52 19.99
CA HIS A 447 -38.39 -12.30 21.16
C HIS A 447 -39.88 -12.67 21.11
N GLU A 448 -40.77 -11.72 20.78
CA GLU A 448 -42.21 -11.96 20.64
C GLU A 448 -42.55 -12.97 19.54
N LEU A 449 -41.80 -12.96 18.45
CA LEU A 449 -41.90 -13.92 17.34
C LEU A 449 -41.27 -15.29 17.66
N GLY A 450 -40.66 -15.46 18.85
CA GLY A 450 -39.95 -16.68 19.23
C GLY A 450 -38.68 -16.92 18.40
N LEU A 451 -38.11 -15.86 17.79
CA LEU A 451 -36.85 -15.90 17.08
C LEU A 451 -35.68 -15.74 18.04
N ASP A 452 -34.52 -16.28 17.64
CA ASP A 452 -33.31 -16.14 18.43
C ASP A 452 -32.86 -14.68 18.54
N LEU A 453 -32.44 -14.31 19.75
CA LEU A 453 -31.81 -13.02 20.01
C LEU A 453 -30.36 -13.01 19.48
N PRO A 454 -29.86 -11.88 18.95
CA PRO A 454 -28.49 -11.77 18.45
C PRO A 454 -27.42 -12.21 19.46
N GLU A 455 -27.66 -11.95 20.75
CA GLU A 455 -26.81 -12.32 21.87
C GLU A 455 -26.58 -13.83 21.99
N ARG A 456 -27.40 -14.65 21.34
CA ARG A 456 -27.20 -16.10 21.22
C ARG A 456 -25.84 -16.47 20.63
N ARG A 457 -25.33 -15.67 19.69
CA ARG A 457 -23.99 -15.90 19.11
C ARG A 457 -22.89 -15.75 20.16
N ILE A 458 -23.10 -14.90 21.16
CA ILE A 458 -22.20 -14.79 22.32
C ILE A 458 -22.23 -16.08 23.13
N GLY A 459 -23.41 -16.66 23.37
CA GLY A 459 -23.54 -17.93 24.07
C GLY A 459 -22.87 -19.09 23.32
N LEU A 460 -23.02 -19.15 21.99
CA LEU A 460 -22.30 -20.14 21.18
C LEU A 460 -20.78 -19.95 21.21
N SER A 461 -20.30 -18.71 21.12
CA SER A 461 -18.86 -18.42 21.25
C SER A 461 -18.32 -18.76 22.64
N ALA A 462 -19.09 -18.50 23.70
CA ALA A 462 -18.76 -18.90 25.06
C ALA A 462 -18.72 -20.44 25.20
N HIS A 463 -19.61 -21.15 24.52
CA HIS A 463 -19.62 -22.61 24.49
C HIS A 463 -18.37 -23.15 23.81
N ASP A 464 -18.00 -22.61 22.65
CA ASP A 464 -16.79 -23.01 21.93
C ASP A 464 -15.52 -22.71 22.73
N PHE A 465 -15.46 -21.55 23.40
CA PHE A 465 -14.38 -21.20 24.34
C PHE A 465 -14.28 -22.22 25.50
N ALA A 466 -15.40 -22.54 26.15
CA ALA A 466 -15.43 -23.49 27.26
C ALA A 466 -15.05 -24.92 26.82
N GLN A 467 -15.44 -25.33 25.61
CA GLN A 467 -15.05 -26.61 25.04
C GLN A 467 -13.56 -26.68 24.71
N ALA A 468 -13.00 -25.62 24.11
CA ALA A 468 -11.58 -25.56 23.79
C ALA A 468 -10.68 -25.58 25.03
N LEU A 469 -11.15 -25.05 26.18
CA LEU A 469 -10.44 -25.20 27.46
C LEU A 469 -10.28 -26.67 27.89
N GLY A 470 -11.11 -27.58 27.40
CA GLY A 470 -11.09 -29.01 27.73
C GLY A 470 -9.89 -29.81 27.17
N ALA A 471 -9.07 -29.21 26.31
CA ALA A 471 -7.87 -29.88 25.77
C ALA A 471 -6.77 -30.07 26.84
N ASP A 472 -5.81 -30.97 26.56
CA ASP A 472 -4.73 -31.30 27.52
C ASP A 472 -3.81 -30.09 27.78
N GLU A 473 -3.33 -29.45 26.72
CA GLU A 473 -2.54 -28.22 26.78
C GLU A 473 -3.26 -27.09 26.04
N VAL A 474 -3.48 -25.95 26.71
CA VAL A 474 -4.18 -24.81 26.13
C VAL A 474 -3.37 -23.52 26.28
N ILE A 475 -3.19 -22.83 25.16
CA ILE A 475 -2.57 -21.51 25.11
C ILE A 475 -3.65 -20.49 24.74
N LEU A 476 -3.81 -19.46 25.57
CA LEU A 476 -4.72 -18.34 25.36
C LEU A 476 -3.91 -17.15 24.88
N THR A 477 -4.33 -16.47 23.82
CA THR A 477 -3.59 -15.29 23.32
C THR A 477 -4.50 -14.09 23.09
N HIS A 478 -3.97 -12.90 23.37
CA HIS A 478 -4.58 -11.65 22.95
C HIS A 478 -3.51 -10.59 22.64
N ALA A 479 -3.87 -9.62 21.80
CA ALA A 479 -3.06 -8.44 21.51
C ALA A 479 -3.60 -7.20 22.24
N ASN A 480 -2.71 -6.42 22.86
CA ASN A 480 -3.03 -5.15 23.50
C ASN A 480 -3.40 -4.05 22.49
N LYS A 481 -2.95 -4.18 21.24
CA LYS A 481 -3.28 -3.26 20.13
C LYS A 481 -3.67 -4.02 18.87
N VAL A 482 -4.75 -3.61 18.23
CA VAL A 482 -5.23 -4.13 16.95
C VAL A 482 -5.41 -2.93 16.01
N GLY A 483 -4.78 -2.98 14.83
CA GLY A 483 -4.83 -1.86 13.87
C GLY A 483 -4.24 -0.54 14.40
N GLY A 484 -3.27 -0.61 15.32
CA GLY A 484 -2.65 0.55 15.96
C GLY A 484 -3.44 1.12 17.16
N ALA A 485 -4.71 0.76 17.31
CA ALA A 485 -5.55 1.20 18.43
C ALA A 485 -5.48 0.22 19.62
N PRO A 486 -5.61 0.68 20.87
CA PRO A 486 -5.75 -0.19 22.04
C PRO A 486 -6.96 -1.13 21.88
N ALA A 487 -6.75 -2.42 22.14
CA ALA A 487 -7.81 -3.43 22.12
C ALA A 487 -8.33 -3.71 23.53
N VAL A 488 -9.62 -4.05 23.62
CA VAL A 488 -10.25 -4.47 24.88
C VAL A 488 -10.14 -5.97 25.00
N VAL A 489 -9.56 -6.47 26.09
CA VAL A 489 -9.40 -7.91 26.34
C VAL A 489 -10.79 -8.58 26.45
N SER A 490 -10.90 -9.81 25.94
CA SER A 490 -12.15 -10.56 25.97
C SER A 490 -12.70 -10.69 27.38
N ARG A 491 -14.02 -10.45 27.55
CA ARG A 491 -14.74 -10.74 28.79
C ARG A 491 -14.58 -12.18 29.27
N PHE A 492 -14.33 -13.14 28.38
CA PHE A 492 -14.12 -14.53 28.76
C PHE A 492 -12.79 -14.71 29.50
N LEU A 493 -11.73 -14.02 29.05
CA LEU A 493 -10.45 -13.98 29.76
C LEU A 493 -10.55 -13.28 31.11
N HIS A 494 -11.25 -12.15 31.19
CA HIS A 494 -11.43 -11.45 32.48
C HIS A 494 -12.16 -12.31 33.52
N ARG A 495 -13.16 -13.07 33.09
CA ARG A 495 -13.89 -13.98 33.99
C ARG A 495 -13.03 -15.18 34.39
N LEU A 496 -12.22 -15.69 33.47
CA LEU A 496 -11.25 -16.75 33.77
C LEU A 496 -10.18 -16.28 34.76
N GLU A 497 -9.66 -15.06 34.62
CA GLU A 497 -8.74 -14.41 35.56
C GLU A 497 -9.35 -14.29 36.96
N ALA A 498 -10.61 -13.85 37.04
CA ALA A 498 -11.30 -13.68 38.31
C ALA A 498 -11.45 -15.01 39.07
N VAL A 499 -11.75 -16.11 38.37
CA VAL A 499 -11.91 -17.45 38.95
C VAL A 499 -10.57 -18.11 39.25
N ALA A 500 -9.57 -17.96 38.37
CA ALA A 500 -8.23 -18.51 38.59
C ALA A 500 -7.45 -17.76 39.68
N GLY A 501 -7.80 -16.51 39.98
CA GLY A 501 -7.11 -15.70 40.98
C GLY A 501 -5.73 -15.21 40.52
N LYS A 502 -5.27 -14.13 41.16
CA LYS A 502 -4.09 -13.36 40.73
C LYS A 502 -2.80 -14.17 40.66
N THR A 503 -2.54 -15.04 41.63
CA THR A 503 -1.29 -15.81 41.72
C THR A 503 -1.16 -16.78 40.54
N ARG A 504 -2.19 -17.62 40.31
CA ARG A 504 -2.21 -18.59 39.20
C ARG A 504 -2.20 -17.87 37.86
N TRP A 505 -2.95 -16.77 37.72
CA TRP A 505 -2.95 -15.96 36.50
C TRP A 505 -1.57 -15.39 36.16
N SER A 506 -0.82 -14.92 37.15
CA SER A 506 0.56 -14.46 36.94
C SER A 506 1.48 -15.59 36.45
N THR A 507 1.29 -16.82 36.93
CA THR A 507 2.03 -17.99 36.45
C THR A 507 1.70 -18.32 34.99
N LEU A 508 0.42 -18.22 34.59
CA LEU A 508 -0.01 -18.38 33.20
C LEU A 508 0.68 -17.37 32.28
N LYS A 509 0.75 -16.09 32.70
CA LYS A 509 1.46 -15.02 31.96
C LYS A 509 2.95 -15.29 31.84
N GLN A 510 3.58 -15.74 32.93
CA GLN A 510 5.02 -16.06 32.93
C GLN A 510 5.36 -17.18 31.95
N ARG A 511 4.52 -18.21 31.83
CA ARG A 511 4.68 -19.26 30.81
C ARG A 511 4.59 -18.68 29.40
N GLY A 512 3.69 -17.72 29.16
CA GLY A 512 3.50 -17.11 27.85
C GLY A 512 4.61 -16.14 27.45
N GLN A 513 5.25 -15.51 28.44
CA GLN A 513 6.37 -14.60 28.22
C GLN A 513 7.52 -15.26 27.42
N MET A 514 7.76 -16.55 27.64
CA MET A 514 8.76 -17.32 26.89
C MET A 514 8.53 -17.25 25.36
N TYR A 515 7.28 -17.35 24.90
CA TYR A 515 6.96 -17.26 23.47
C TYR A 515 7.13 -15.85 22.92
N LEU A 516 6.87 -14.82 23.73
CA LEU A 516 7.12 -13.42 23.37
C LEU A 516 8.63 -13.15 23.26
N ASP A 517 9.42 -13.69 24.19
CA ASP A 517 10.88 -13.55 24.19
C ASP A 517 11.49 -14.22 22.96
N TYR A 518 11.01 -15.42 22.60
CA TYR A 518 11.40 -16.10 21.36
C TYR A 518 10.98 -15.32 20.12
N ALA A 519 9.74 -14.81 20.07
CA ALA A 519 9.26 -13.99 18.96
C ALA A 519 10.15 -12.75 18.75
N GLN A 520 10.53 -12.06 19.83
CA GLN A 520 11.43 -10.90 19.75
C GLN A 520 12.87 -11.27 19.37
N ALA A 521 13.34 -12.45 19.77
CA ALA A 521 14.68 -12.91 19.47
C ALA A 521 14.88 -13.30 17.99
N LEU A 522 13.83 -13.70 17.28
CA LEU A 522 13.91 -14.20 15.90
C LEU A 522 14.52 -13.20 14.91
N ASP A 523 14.18 -11.92 15.05
CA ASP A 523 14.64 -10.86 14.16
C ASP A 523 15.67 -9.93 14.83
N ARG A 524 16.10 -10.28 16.03
CA ARG A 524 17.15 -9.54 16.73
C ARG A 524 18.51 -9.92 16.14
N PRO A 525 19.25 -8.98 15.52
CA PRO A 525 20.59 -9.29 15.04
C PRO A 525 21.51 -9.57 16.23
N ALA A 526 22.47 -10.48 16.04
CA ALA A 526 23.49 -10.79 17.05
C ALA A 526 24.38 -9.57 17.34
N GLU A 527 24.64 -8.74 16.32
CA GLU A 527 25.45 -7.54 16.40
C GLU A 527 24.85 -6.48 15.46
N VAL A 528 24.66 -5.26 15.97
CA VAL A 528 24.29 -4.10 15.14
C VAL A 528 25.57 -3.41 14.71
N LYS A 529 25.86 -3.42 13.40
CA LYS A 529 27.06 -2.79 12.83
C LYS A 529 26.69 -1.46 12.17
N PRO A 530 27.15 -0.31 12.70
CA PRO A 530 26.99 0.97 12.03
C PRO A 530 27.65 0.93 10.66
N ILE A 531 26.95 1.42 9.63
CA ILE A 531 27.54 1.57 8.30
C ILE A 531 28.17 2.95 8.17
N ALA A 532 29.33 3.01 7.52
CA ALA A 532 29.97 4.29 7.20
C ALA A 532 29.29 4.94 5.99
N GLN A 533 29.38 6.27 5.91
CA GLN A 533 28.96 7.03 4.74
C GLN A 533 29.63 6.48 3.47
N PRO A 534 28.87 6.26 2.37
CA PRO A 534 29.46 5.87 1.09
C PRO A 534 30.49 6.89 0.59
N ALA A 535 31.65 6.38 0.16
CA ALA A 535 32.77 7.16 -0.36
C ALA A 535 33.35 6.56 -1.65
N PRO A 536 32.55 6.41 -2.72
CA PRO A 536 33.00 5.82 -3.97
C PRO A 536 34.16 6.62 -4.60
N LYS A 537 35.18 5.90 -5.08
CA LYS A 537 36.38 6.43 -5.73
C LYS A 537 36.52 5.82 -7.13
N PRO A 538 35.68 6.25 -8.10
CA PRO A 538 35.73 5.70 -9.44
C PRO A 538 37.09 5.97 -10.10
N PRO A 539 37.58 5.06 -10.97
CA PRO A 539 38.83 5.23 -11.68
C PRO A 539 38.78 6.48 -12.57
N ARG A 540 39.96 7.04 -12.88
CA ARG A 540 40.06 8.34 -13.53
C ARG A 540 39.44 8.35 -14.93
N GLU A 541 39.49 7.23 -15.67
CA GLU A 541 38.85 7.10 -16.98
C GLU A 541 37.31 7.13 -16.94
N ALA A 542 36.69 6.79 -15.82
CA ALA A 542 35.23 6.77 -15.68
C ALA A 542 34.65 8.13 -15.28
N ARG A 543 35.51 9.12 -14.96
CA ARG A 543 35.07 10.43 -14.49
C ARG A 543 34.64 11.32 -15.67
N PRO A 544 33.55 12.08 -15.54
CA PRO A 544 33.06 12.91 -16.63
C PRO A 544 34.06 14.03 -16.95
N LEU A 545 34.43 14.13 -18.23
CA LEU A 545 35.23 15.24 -18.77
C LEU A 545 34.36 16.36 -19.37
N LYS A 546 33.03 16.23 -19.27
CA LYS A 546 32.08 17.24 -19.72
C LYS A 546 30.91 17.30 -18.76
N LEU A 547 30.63 18.48 -18.21
CA LEU A 547 29.45 18.75 -17.38
C LEU A 547 28.80 20.07 -17.78
N SER A 548 27.48 20.13 -17.64
CA SER A 548 26.75 21.38 -17.78
C SER A 548 26.90 22.25 -16.54
N VAL A 549 26.70 23.56 -16.68
CA VAL A 549 26.70 24.50 -15.55
C VAL A 549 25.71 24.08 -14.45
N THR A 550 24.51 23.61 -14.82
CA THR A 550 23.54 23.05 -13.86
C THR A 550 24.08 21.83 -13.12
N ALA A 551 24.84 20.95 -13.81
CA ALA A 551 25.46 19.80 -13.16
C ALA A 551 26.62 20.19 -12.22
N ILE A 552 27.26 21.35 -12.42
CA ILE A 552 28.26 21.88 -11.48
C ILE A 552 27.59 22.28 -10.16
N GLU A 553 26.38 22.84 -10.20
CA GLU A 553 25.61 23.13 -8.99
C GLU A 553 25.30 21.85 -8.21
N ASP A 554 24.84 20.80 -8.90
CA ASP A 554 24.67 19.46 -8.31
C ASP A 554 25.98 18.93 -7.73
N TRP A 555 27.11 19.09 -8.43
CA TRP A 555 28.42 18.61 -7.98
C TRP A 555 28.92 19.30 -6.71
N LEU A 556 28.75 20.62 -6.61
CA LEU A 556 29.13 21.40 -5.42
C LEU A 556 28.27 21.03 -4.21
N ARG A 557 26.98 20.76 -4.45
CA ARG A 557 26.04 20.40 -3.40
C ARG A 557 26.21 18.95 -2.92
N ASP A 558 26.28 18.03 -3.86
CA ASP A 558 26.27 16.60 -3.65
C ASP A 558 27.08 15.86 -4.74
N PRO A 559 28.40 15.65 -4.53
CA PRO A 559 29.20 14.87 -5.46
C PRO A 559 28.65 13.48 -5.74
N TYR A 560 27.95 12.85 -4.79
CA TYR A 560 27.35 11.53 -5.02
C TYR A 560 26.35 11.53 -6.19
N THR A 561 25.62 12.64 -6.41
CA THR A 561 24.75 12.81 -7.57
C THR A 561 25.52 12.70 -8.89
N ILE A 562 26.76 13.22 -8.97
CA ILE A 562 27.60 13.08 -10.16
C ILE A 562 28.03 11.63 -10.37
N TYR A 563 28.40 10.95 -9.29
CA TYR A 563 28.73 9.53 -9.34
C TYR A 563 27.54 8.68 -9.82
N ALA A 564 26.35 8.84 -9.25
CA ALA A 564 25.19 8.06 -9.64
C ALA A 564 24.72 8.37 -11.07
N LYS A 565 24.63 9.66 -11.43
CA LYS A 565 24.06 10.09 -12.71
C LYS A 565 25.01 9.93 -13.89
N TYR A 566 26.24 10.42 -13.77
CA TYR A 566 27.18 10.51 -14.90
C TYR A 566 28.17 9.36 -14.96
N ILE A 567 28.47 8.69 -13.84
CA ILE A 567 29.43 7.57 -13.79
C ILE A 567 28.70 6.22 -13.84
N LEU A 568 27.66 6.02 -13.03
CA LEU A 568 26.84 4.80 -13.08
C LEU A 568 25.73 4.85 -14.14
N GLY A 569 25.39 6.03 -14.66
CA GLY A 569 24.34 6.20 -15.66
C GLY A 569 22.92 5.99 -15.13
N LEU A 570 22.72 6.12 -13.81
CA LEU A 570 21.43 5.89 -13.16
C LEU A 570 20.55 7.13 -13.27
N SER A 571 19.35 6.97 -13.84
CA SER A 571 18.32 8.01 -13.89
C SER A 571 17.11 7.52 -13.10
N PRO A 572 16.58 8.34 -12.15
CA PRO A 572 15.33 7.99 -11.49
C PRO A 572 14.22 7.90 -12.55
N LEU A 573 13.36 6.89 -12.40
CA LEU A 573 12.14 6.80 -13.20
C LEU A 573 11.07 7.69 -12.57
N ASP A 574 10.25 8.30 -13.41
CA ASP A 574 9.10 9.04 -12.91
C ASP A 574 8.15 8.10 -12.17
N PRO A 575 7.45 8.58 -11.12
CA PRO A 575 6.40 7.83 -10.46
C PRO A 575 5.31 7.41 -11.45
N VAL A 576 4.62 6.32 -11.12
CA VAL A 576 3.39 5.94 -11.82
C VAL A 576 2.31 6.94 -11.46
N ASP A 577 1.51 7.35 -12.44
CA ASP A 577 0.37 8.25 -12.25
C ASP A 577 0.76 9.59 -11.59
N MET A 578 1.83 10.19 -12.11
CA MET A 578 2.33 11.46 -11.61
C MET A 578 1.33 12.57 -11.95
N PRO A 579 0.86 13.37 -10.98
CA PRO A 579 0.07 14.54 -11.27
C PRO A 579 0.92 15.54 -12.05
N LEU A 580 0.29 16.37 -12.88
CA LEU A 580 1.03 17.42 -13.57
C LEU A 580 1.76 18.30 -12.55
N SER A 581 3.05 18.52 -12.80
CA SER A 581 3.93 19.17 -11.85
C SER A 581 4.18 20.63 -12.21
N ALA A 582 4.66 21.39 -11.22
CA ALA A 582 5.15 22.75 -11.49
C ALA A 582 6.33 22.77 -12.48
N ALA A 583 7.03 21.64 -12.68
CA ALA A 583 8.10 21.52 -13.66
C ALA A 583 7.54 21.47 -15.09
N ASP A 584 6.45 20.75 -15.34
CA ASP A 584 5.81 20.68 -16.68
C ASP A 584 5.32 22.06 -17.12
N ARG A 585 4.67 22.78 -16.19
CA ARG A 585 4.34 24.20 -16.40
C ARG A 585 5.59 25.04 -16.64
N GLY A 586 6.64 24.78 -15.87
CA GLY A 586 7.93 25.47 -15.98
C GLY A 586 8.51 25.37 -17.38
N SER A 587 8.61 24.15 -17.90
CA SER A 587 9.13 23.86 -19.24
C SER A 587 8.30 24.54 -20.32
N ALA A 588 6.97 24.44 -20.30
CA ALA A 588 6.11 25.09 -21.30
C ALA A 588 6.25 26.62 -21.32
N ILE A 589 6.45 27.24 -20.14
CA ILE A 589 6.72 28.69 -20.04
C ILE A 589 8.09 29.01 -20.63
N HIS A 590 9.13 28.25 -20.27
CA HIS A 590 10.49 28.46 -20.78
C HIS A 590 10.56 28.30 -22.31
N GLU A 591 9.99 27.24 -22.86
CA GLU A 591 9.99 26.96 -24.30
C GLU A 591 9.27 28.05 -25.09
N ALA A 592 8.12 28.53 -24.59
CA ALA A 592 7.39 29.62 -25.23
C ALA A 592 8.18 30.94 -25.24
N LEU A 593 8.88 31.25 -24.15
CA LEU A 593 9.70 32.45 -24.04
C LEU A 593 11.00 32.34 -24.84
N GLY A 594 11.62 31.15 -24.86
CA GLY A 594 12.79 30.85 -25.67
C GLY A 594 12.47 31.06 -27.15
N GLU A 595 11.39 30.46 -27.65
CA GLU A 595 10.94 30.62 -29.04
C GLU A 595 10.63 32.10 -29.36
N PHE A 596 9.95 32.82 -28.46
CA PHE A 596 9.68 34.25 -28.66
C PHE A 596 10.98 35.07 -28.72
N THR A 597 11.90 34.85 -27.78
CA THR A 597 13.15 35.62 -27.68
C THR A 597 14.05 35.33 -28.88
N GLU A 598 14.08 34.08 -29.37
CA GLU A 598 14.82 33.69 -30.57
C GLU A 598 14.22 34.29 -31.84
N ARG A 599 12.90 34.17 -32.02
CA ARG A 599 12.20 34.65 -33.23
C ARG A 599 12.23 36.18 -33.36
N PHE A 600 12.23 36.89 -32.24
CA PHE A 600 12.19 38.36 -32.18
C PHE A 600 13.47 38.94 -31.56
N ALA A 601 14.62 38.29 -31.80
CA ALA A 601 15.93 38.72 -31.33
C ALA A 601 16.35 40.10 -31.90
N ASP A 602 16.04 40.37 -33.18
CA ASP A 602 16.42 41.62 -33.85
C ASP A 602 15.40 42.75 -33.64
N ALA A 603 14.11 42.46 -33.80
CA ALA A 603 13.04 43.46 -33.71
C ALA A 603 11.79 42.87 -33.05
N LEU A 604 11.12 43.68 -32.23
CA LEU A 604 9.86 43.31 -31.61
C LEU A 604 8.70 43.41 -32.61
N PRO A 605 7.69 42.52 -32.48
CA PRO A 605 6.46 42.66 -33.24
C PRO A 605 5.61 43.84 -32.72
N ASP A 606 4.63 44.28 -33.52
CA ASP A 606 3.74 45.39 -33.14
C ASP A 606 2.93 45.11 -31.86
N ASP A 607 2.53 43.86 -31.65
CA ASP A 607 1.87 43.39 -30.41
C ASP A 607 2.63 42.18 -29.82
N PRO A 608 3.69 42.42 -29.01
CA PRO A 608 4.46 41.35 -28.37
C PRO A 608 3.63 40.44 -27.47
N ALA A 609 2.61 40.99 -26.81
CA ALA A 609 1.77 40.24 -25.89
C ALA A 609 0.91 39.23 -26.64
N GLN A 610 0.28 39.62 -27.75
CA GLN A 610 -0.55 38.71 -28.53
C GLN A 610 0.29 37.61 -29.19
N VAL A 611 1.44 37.96 -29.76
CA VAL A 611 2.33 36.98 -30.39
C VAL A 611 2.84 35.94 -29.38
N LEU A 612 3.22 36.36 -28.18
CA LEU A 612 3.67 35.44 -27.12
C LEU A 612 2.52 34.54 -26.62
N ARG A 613 1.27 35.01 -26.61
CA ARG A 613 0.10 34.17 -26.33
C ARG A 613 -0.10 33.10 -27.39
N ASP A 614 0.07 33.43 -28.66
CA ASP A 614 -0.09 32.47 -29.77
C ASP A 614 1.01 31.40 -29.75
N ILE A 615 2.25 31.78 -29.41
CA ILE A 615 3.35 30.85 -29.17
C ILE A 615 3.02 29.93 -27.99
N GLY A 616 2.64 30.53 -26.85
CA GLY A 616 2.28 29.76 -25.66
C GLY A 616 1.11 28.83 -25.88
N ALA A 617 0.12 29.20 -26.69
CA ALA A 617 -1.02 28.33 -27.01
C ALA A 617 -0.56 27.02 -27.65
N ARG A 618 0.51 27.03 -28.46
CA ARG A 618 1.09 25.81 -29.03
C ARG A 618 1.81 24.96 -28.00
N HIS A 619 2.67 25.56 -27.16
CA HIS A 619 3.43 24.84 -26.13
C HIS A 619 2.55 24.32 -24.99
N PHE A 620 1.46 25.02 -24.68
CA PHE A 620 0.47 24.58 -23.69
C PHE A 620 -0.56 23.60 -24.27
N ALA A 621 -0.73 23.50 -25.60
CA ALA A 621 -1.73 22.63 -26.21
C ALA A 621 -1.71 21.18 -25.68
N PRO A 622 -0.54 20.51 -25.53
CA PRO A 622 -0.49 19.16 -24.96
C PRO A 622 -0.98 19.08 -23.50
N LEU A 623 -0.87 20.18 -22.74
CA LEU A 623 -1.29 20.24 -21.35
C LEU A 623 -2.79 20.58 -21.22
N MET A 624 -3.45 21.08 -22.28
CA MET A 624 -4.83 21.57 -22.21
C MET A 624 -5.88 20.47 -22.04
N ASP A 625 -5.54 19.20 -22.22
CA ASP A 625 -6.47 18.10 -21.91
C ASP A 625 -6.73 18.00 -20.38
N HIS A 626 -5.83 18.55 -19.56
CA HIS A 626 -5.97 18.54 -18.11
C HIS A 626 -6.76 19.76 -17.58
N PRO A 627 -7.77 19.55 -16.71
CA PRO A 627 -8.57 20.64 -16.14
C PRO A 627 -7.75 21.71 -15.41
N GLU A 628 -6.74 21.31 -14.65
CA GLU A 628 -5.90 22.22 -13.85
C GLU A 628 -5.00 23.12 -14.70
N ALA A 629 -4.45 22.60 -15.80
CA ALA A 629 -3.65 23.38 -16.74
C ALA A 629 -4.52 24.44 -17.42
N ARG A 630 -5.75 24.09 -17.83
CA ARG A 630 -6.73 25.02 -18.39
C ARG A 630 -7.19 26.08 -17.38
N ALA A 631 -7.55 25.66 -16.17
CA ALA A 631 -8.17 26.54 -15.19
C ALA A 631 -7.17 27.46 -14.46
N LEU A 632 -5.92 27.03 -14.26
CA LEU A 632 -4.94 27.75 -13.44
C LEU A 632 -3.68 28.17 -14.20
N TRP A 633 -3.11 27.28 -15.02
CA TRP A 633 -1.78 27.53 -15.60
C TRP A 633 -1.85 28.41 -16.83
N TRP A 634 -2.83 28.17 -17.70
CA TRP A 634 -3.05 29.00 -18.88
C TRP A 634 -3.36 30.46 -18.51
N PRO A 635 -4.30 30.79 -17.59
CA PRO A 635 -4.50 32.16 -17.15
C PRO A 635 -3.25 32.80 -16.54
N ARG A 636 -2.42 32.04 -15.80
CA ARG A 636 -1.14 32.53 -15.28
C ARG A 636 -0.16 32.85 -16.39
N PHE A 637 -0.05 32.01 -17.41
CA PHE A 637 0.78 32.27 -18.57
C PHE A 637 0.31 33.52 -19.34
N LEU A 638 -0.99 33.72 -19.52
CA LEU A 638 -1.51 34.94 -20.15
C LEU A 638 -1.08 36.22 -19.41
N ARG A 639 -1.02 36.18 -18.07
CA ARG A 639 -0.48 37.28 -17.25
C ARG A 639 1.03 37.43 -17.42
N VAL A 640 1.78 36.33 -17.47
CA VAL A 640 3.22 36.35 -17.77
C VAL A 640 3.47 36.98 -19.14
N ALA A 641 2.73 36.58 -20.17
CA ALA A 641 2.88 37.11 -21.52
C ALA A 641 2.65 38.62 -21.58
N GLY A 642 1.62 39.12 -20.89
CA GLY A 642 1.37 40.57 -20.80
C GLY A 642 2.46 41.33 -20.05
N TRP A 643 2.94 40.80 -18.93
CA TRP A 643 4.03 41.42 -18.17
C TRP A 643 5.36 41.41 -18.94
N PHE A 644 5.71 40.27 -19.52
CA PHE A 644 6.95 40.08 -20.28
C PHE A 644 6.98 40.98 -21.52
N ALA A 645 5.85 41.14 -22.22
CA ALA A 645 5.74 42.06 -23.35
C ALA A 645 6.07 43.51 -22.99
N ASN A 646 5.52 44.02 -21.87
CA ASN A 646 5.81 45.37 -21.41
C ASN A 646 7.27 45.51 -20.97
N TRP A 647 7.77 44.55 -20.20
CA TRP A 647 9.16 44.52 -19.76
C TRP A 647 10.13 44.50 -20.95
N GLU A 648 9.80 43.77 -22.02
CA GLU A 648 10.59 43.70 -23.23
C GLU A 648 10.59 45.02 -24.01
N GLN A 649 9.44 45.69 -24.11
CA GLN A 649 9.32 47.01 -24.75
C GLN A 649 10.14 48.07 -24.03
N ASP A 650 10.18 48.04 -22.69
CA ASP A 650 10.96 48.98 -21.88
C ASP A 650 12.47 48.72 -21.99
N ARG A 651 12.87 47.45 -22.10
CA ARG A 651 14.29 47.05 -22.09
C ARG A 651 14.95 47.17 -23.46
N ARG A 652 14.24 46.85 -24.55
CA ARG A 652 14.79 46.75 -25.92
C ARG A 652 15.51 48.02 -26.43
N PRO A 653 15.06 49.26 -26.16
CA PRO A 653 15.74 50.48 -26.65
C PRO A 653 17.18 50.66 -26.14
N HIS A 654 17.56 49.98 -25.06
CA HIS A 654 18.90 50.06 -24.46
C HIS A 654 19.86 48.98 -24.97
N LEU A 655 19.40 48.12 -25.89
CA LEU A 655 20.13 46.97 -26.39
C LEU A 655 20.54 47.19 -27.86
N ARG A 656 21.74 46.72 -28.21
CA ARG A 656 22.17 46.60 -29.61
C ARG A 656 21.65 45.31 -30.24
N HIS A 657 21.68 44.21 -29.49
CA HIS A 657 21.31 42.90 -29.98
C HIS A 657 20.95 41.95 -28.82
N VAL A 658 20.04 41.01 -29.06
CA VAL A 658 19.66 39.95 -28.12
C VAL A 658 20.07 38.61 -28.69
N ILE A 659 20.75 37.79 -27.90
CA ILE A 659 21.16 36.43 -28.27
C ILE A 659 20.39 35.47 -27.35
N ALA A 660 19.39 34.78 -27.90
CA ALA A 660 18.57 33.83 -27.15
C ALA A 660 19.06 32.39 -27.31
N GLU A 661 18.81 31.56 -26.30
CA GLU A 661 18.87 30.09 -26.38
C GLU A 661 20.20 29.53 -26.91
N ARG A 662 21.30 30.27 -26.65
CA ARG A 662 22.61 30.01 -27.27
C ARG A 662 23.42 29.04 -26.43
N SER A 663 23.94 28.01 -27.08
CA SER A 663 24.89 27.09 -26.45
C SER A 663 26.29 27.69 -26.43
N GLY A 664 26.97 27.56 -25.30
CA GLY A 664 28.37 27.96 -25.13
C GLY A 664 29.19 26.88 -24.43
N SER A 665 30.50 26.91 -24.64
CA SER A 665 31.42 25.98 -23.98
C SER A 665 32.76 26.59 -23.66
N LEU A 666 33.38 26.11 -22.59
CA LEU A 666 34.71 26.49 -22.14
C LEU A 666 35.55 25.24 -21.86
N SER A 667 36.71 25.17 -22.50
CA SER A 667 37.69 24.10 -22.29
C SER A 667 38.67 24.50 -21.19
N ILE A 668 38.76 23.67 -20.14
CA ILE A 668 39.65 23.85 -18.99
C ILE A 668 40.74 22.77 -19.08
N PRO A 669 42.02 23.13 -19.27
CA PRO A 669 43.10 22.17 -19.41
C PRO A 669 43.41 21.45 -18.09
N LEU A 670 43.64 20.14 -18.19
CA LEU A 670 44.02 19.24 -17.09
C LEU A 670 45.38 18.58 -17.37
N ASP A 671 45.95 17.96 -16.34
CA ASP A 671 47.22 17.25 -16.46
C ASP A 671 47.13 16.06 -17.43
N GLY A 672 48.23 15.79 -18.12
CA GLY A 672 48.34 14.69 -19.09
C GLY A 672 47.58 14.93 -20.40
N GLY A 673 47.34 16.20 -20.78
CA GLY A 673 46.75 16.57 -22.08
C GLY A 673 45.24 16.37 -22.20
N ARG A 674 44.54 16.10 -21.08
CA ARG A 674 43.07 16.04 -21.04
C ARG A 674 42.49 17.44 -20.88
N ASN A 675 41.26 17.61 -21.33
CA ASN A 675 40.50 18.85 -21.17
C ASN A 675 39.15 18.54 -20.54
N PHE A 676 38.75 19.34 -19.56
CA PHE A 676 37.39 19.35 -19.05
C PHE A 676 36.57 20.40 -19.79
N VAL A 677 35.41 20.01 -20.31
CA VAL A 677 34.51 20.90 -21.04
C VAL A 677 33.35 21.30 -20.13
N LEU A 678 33.31 22.58 -19.77
CA LEU A 678 32.12 23.19 -19.18
C LEU A 678 31.19 23.62 -20.31
N SER A 679 29.93 23.20 -20.27
CA SER A 679 28.92 23.63 -21.24
C SER A 679 27.75 24.36 -20.58
N ALA A 680 27.20 25.36 -21.26
CA ALA A 680 25.99 26.05 -20.83
C ALA A 680 25.07 26.29 -22.03
N ARG A 681 23.80 26.52 -21.72
CA ARG A 681 22.84 27.10 -22.65
C ARG A 681 22.26 28.31 -21.91
N ALA A 682 22.55 29.49 -22.42
CA ALA A 682 22.03 30.72 -21.84
C ALA A 682 20.64 31.00 -22.43
N ASP A 683 19.64 31.20 -21.56
CA ASP A 683 18.28 31.57 -21.99
C ASP A 683 18.34 32.88 -22.80
N ARG A 684 19.06 33.88 -22.27
CA ARG A 684 19.22 35.19 -22.93
C ARG A 684 20.53 35.89 -22.57
N ILE A 685 21.25 36.35 -23.59
CA ILE A 685 22.41 37.23 -23.49
C ILE A 685 22.06 38.53 -24.22
N GLU A 686 22.27 39.68 -23.57
CA GLU A 686 21.99 40.98 -24.15
C GLU A 686 23.30 41.74 -24.38
N HIS A 687 23.50 42.25 -25.61
CA HIS A 687 24.57 43.19 -25.91
C HIS A 687 24.03 44.61 -25.79
N ARG A 688 24.52 45.36 -24.82
CA ARG A 688 24.00 46.69 -24.46
C ARG A 688 24.59 47.80 -25.33
N ALA A 689 23.94 48.96 -25.35
CA ALA A 689 24.37 50.12 -26.11
C ALA A 689 25.78 50.63 -25.74
N ASP A 690 26.19 50.44 -24.48
CA ASP A 690 27.50 50.81 -23.91
C ASP A 690 28.63 49.83 -24.27
N GLY A 691 28.32 48.72 -24.94
CA GLY A 691 29.29 47.69 -25.35
C GLY A 691 29.48 46.55 -24.35
N ASN A 692 28.80 46.59 -23.20
CA ASN A 692 28.84 45.52 -22.20
C ASN A 692 27.74 44.49 -22.43
N TYR A 693 27.86 43.34 -21.77
CA TYR A 693 26.89 42.25 -21.84
C TYR A 693 26.09 42.09 -20.54
N ALA A 694 24.85 41.63 -20.68
CA ALA A 694 24.03 41.15 -19.57
C ALA A 694 23.62 39.69 -19.82
N ILE A 695 23.60 38.87 -18.77
CA ILE A 695 23.13 37.47 -18.85
C ILE A 695 21.87 37.32 -18.01
N LEU A 696 20.83 36.81 -18.64
CA LEU A 696 19.51 36.64 -18.06
C LEU A 696 19.11 35.17 -18.08
N ASP A 697 18.57 34.71 -16.96
CA ASP A 697 18.01 33.37 -16.80
C ASP A 697 16.55 33.48 -16.32
N TYR A 698 15.66 32.79 -17.02
CA TYR A 698 14.24 32.78 -16.70
C TYR A 698 14.00 31.78 -15.56
N LYS A 699 13.14 32.12 -14.60
CA LYS A 699 12.79 31.19 -13.50
C LYS A 699 11.30 31.26 -13.19
N THR A 700 10.62 30.12 -13.22
CA THR A 700 9.19 30.04 -12.84
C THR A 700 8.96 29.91 -11.33
N GLY A 701 10.03 29.60 -10.57
CA GLY A 701 10.06 29.52 -9.12
C GLY A 701 10.70 30.73 -8.42
N ASN A 702 11.18 30.56 -7.19
CA ASN A 702 12.00 31.58 -6.53
C ASN A 702 13.44 31.46 -7.01
N PRO A 703 14.02 32.50 -7.66
CA PRO A 703 15.41 32.46 -8.07
C PRO A 703 16.36 32.56 -6.85
N PRO A 704 17.61 32.09 -6.99
CA PRO A 704 18.65 32.30 -5.99
C PRO A 704 18.87 33.79 -5.68
N THR A 705 19.28 34.08 -4.45
CA THR A 705 19.64 35.44 -4.01
C THR A 705 21.10 35.77 -4.36
N GLY A 706 21.43 37.05 -4.51
CA GLY A 706 22.80 37.51 -4.74
C GLY A 706 23.80 36.99 -3.70
N LYS A 707 23.38 36.85 -2.43
CA LYS A 707 24.16 36.21 -1.36
C LYS A 707 24.48 34.74 -1.67
N GLN A 708 23.50 33.96 -2.12
CA GLN A 708 23.71 32.54 -2.45
C GLN A 708 24.66 32.38 -3.65
N VAL A 709 24.51 33.22 -4.67
CA VAL A 709 25.40 33.26 -5.83
C VAL A 709 26.82 33.66 -5.41
N ARG A 710 26.97 34.73 -4.61
CA ARG A 710 28.27 35.21 -4.09
C ARG A 710 29.00 34.18 -3.23
N MET A 711 28.25 33.41 -2.44
CA MET A 711 28.80 32.30 -1.64
C MET A 711 29.19 31.07 -2.48
N GLY A 712 28.87 31.06 -3.79
CA GLY A 712 29.17 29.95 -4.71
C GLY A 712 28.19 28.79 -4.60
N LEU A 713 27.00 29.00 -4.05
CA LEU A 713 25.99 27.95 -3.85
C LEU A 713 25.14 27.69 -5.09
N SER A 714 24.94 28.71 -5.92
CA SER A 714 24.25 28.62 -7.21
C SER A 714 25.08 29.37 -8.26
N PRO A 715 26.14 28.74 -8.81
CA PRO A 715 27.13 29.42 -9.64
C PRO A 715 26.68 29.58 -11.10
N GLN A 716 25.40 29.35 -11.43
CA GLN A 716 24.93 29.23 -12.81
C GLN A 716 25.28 30.45 -13.67
N LEU A 717 24.74 31.62 -13.32
CA LEU A 717 24.97 32.87 -14.05
C LEU A 717 26.45 33.30 -14.05
N THR A 718 27.17 33.08 -12.94
CA THR A 718 28.61 33.41 -12.86
C THR A 718 29.47 32.53 -13.76
N LEU A 719 29.10 31.26 -13.96
CA LEU A 719 29.82 30.36 -14.86
C LEU A 719 29.45 30.59 -16.32
N GLU A 720 28.20 30.95 -16.62
CA GLU A 720 27.79 31.44 -17.94
C GLU A 720 28.57 32.71 -18.33
N ALA A 721 28.71 33.65 -17.39
CA ALA A 721 29.56 34.82 -17.57
C ALA A 721 31.02 34.44 -17.85
N ALA A 722 31.57 33.46 -17.13
CA ALA A 722 32.92 32.99 -17.40
C ALA A 722 33.10 32.39 -18.80
N ILE A 723 32.09 31.65 -19.30
CA ILE A 723 32.08 31.13 -20.68
C ILE A 723 32.03 32.29 -21.67
N LEU A 724 31.20 33.31 -21.44
CA LEU A 724 31.09 34.50 -22.28
C LEU A 724 32.40 35.26 -22.38
N ARG A 725 33.02 35.58 -21.24
CA ARG A 725 34.30 36.31 -21.19
C ARG A 725 35.44 35.57 -21.87
N ALA A 726 35.37 34.23 -21.92
CA ALA A 726 36.35 33.40 -22.61
C ALA A 726 36.10 33.24 -24.12
N GLY A 727 35.07 33.89 -24.68
CA GLY A 727 34.68 33.75 -26.08
C GLY A 727 34.02 32.39 -26.39
N GLY A 728 33.40 31.77 -25.39
CA GLY A 728 32.83 30.43 -25.49
C GLY A 728 31.44 30.37 -26.13
N PHE A 729 30.80 31.52 -26.38
CA PHE A 729 29.56 31.63 -27.15
C PHE A 729 29.87 32.14 -28.55
N ASP A 730 29.26 31.53 -29.56
CA ASP A 730 29.44 31.91 -30.96
C ASP A 730 29.04 33.38 -31.19
N GLY A 731 29.87 34.13 -31.90
CA GLY A 731 29.67 35.56 -32.18
C GLY A 731 30.01 36.52 -31.03
N ILE A 732 30.63 36.06 -29.94
CA ILE A 732 31.12 36.91 -28.84
C ILE A 732 32.64 36.72 -28.68
N ASP A 733 33.39 37.81 -28.82
CA ASP A 733 34.85 37.78 -28.70
C ASP A 733 35.31 37.56 -27.26
N ALA A 734 36.45 36.87 -27.10
CA ALA A 734 37.10 36.74 -25.81
C ALA A 734 37.53 38.12 -25.26
N GLY A 735 37.32 38.33 -23.96
CA GLY A 735 37.56 39.61 -23.29
C GLY A 735 36.34 40.54 -23.23
N ALA A 736 35.18 40.14 -23.76
CA ALA A 736 33.91 40.83 -23.55
C ALA A 736 33.61 40.99 -22.05
N SER A 737 33.09 42.15 -21.63
CA SER A 737 32.77 42.46 -20.23
C SER A 737 31.29 42.22 -19.95
N VAL A 738 31.00 41.58 -18.81
CA VAL A 738 29.64 41.38 -18.30
C VAL A 738 29.39 42.41 -17.21
N ALA A 739 28.40 43.28 -17.44
CA ALA A 739 28.02 44.33 -16.50
C ALA A 739 26.80 43.96 -15.65
N GLU A 740 26.04 42.92 -16.02
CA GLU A 740 24.79 42.60 -15.33
C GLU A 740 24.49 41.09 -15.36
N LEU A 741 24.07 40.55 -14.21
CA LEU A 741 23.51 39.20 -14.07
C LEU A 741 22.11 39.32 -13.48
N THR A 742 21.11 38.76 -14.17
CA THR A 742 19.72 39.01 -13.82
C THR A 742 18.89 37.72 -13.86
N TYR A 743 18.09 37.51 -12.82
CA TYR A 743 17.04 36.50 -12.84
C TYR A 743 15.70 37.14 -13.16
N VAL A 744 14.99 36.61 -14.15
CA VAL A 744 13.62 37.05 -14.44
C VAL A 744 12.66 36.01 -13.89
N LYS A 745 11.99 36.36 -12.78
CA LYS A 745 11.02 35.48 -12.13
C LYS A 745 9.67 35.59 -12.84
N LEU A 746 9.17 34.49 -13.38
CA LEU A 746 7.95 34.42 -14.19
C LEU A 746 6.95 33.44 -13.57
N SER A 747 6.28 33.90 -12.52
CA SER A 747 5.39 33.04 -11.72
C SER A 747 3.93 33.05 -12.19
N GLY A 748 3.52 34.10 -12.90
CA GLY A 748 2.11 34.37 -13.23
C GLY A 748 1.22 34.67 -12.02
N ASN A 749 1.80 34.76 -10.81
CA ASN A 749 1.12 35.17 -9.59
C ASN A 749 1.12 36.70 -9.46
N SER A 750 1.06 37.25 -8.25
CA SER A 750 1.10 38.70 -8.03
C SER A 750 2.42 39.04 -7.34
N PRO A 751 3.35 39.76 -8.00
CA PRO A 751 3.29 40.25 -9.39
C PRO A 751 3.45 39.11 -10.44
N PRO A 752 2.96 39.29 -11.69
CA PRO A 752 3.03 38.26 -12.74
C PRO A 752 4.47 37.87 -13.11
N GLY A 753 5.35 38.86 -13.18
CA GLY A 753 6.80 38.69 -13.26
C GLY A 753 7.54 39.71 -12.40
N ASP A 754 8.83 39.46 -12.18
CA ASP A 754 9.72 40.26 -11.34
C ASP A 754 11.16 40.15 -11.86
N GLU A 755 11.76 41.28 -12.24
CA GLU A 755 13.15 41.35 -12.66
C GLU A 755 14.06 41.53 -11.43
N ARG A 756 15.08 40.68 -11.31
CA ARG A 756 16.03 40.73 -10.19
C ARG A 756 17.47 40.79 -10.68
N VAL A 757 17.97 42.01 -10.79
CA VAL A 757 19.40 42.27 -10.97
C VAL A 757 20.15 41.82 -9.71
N LEU A 758 21.20 41.02 -9.88
CA LEU A 758 21.95 40.45 -8.77
C LEU A 758 22.96 41.43 -8.18
N GLU A 759 22.74 41.82 -6.93
CA GLU A 759 23.78 42.44 -6.10
C GLU A 759 24.60 41.34 -5.39
N LEU A 760 25.83 41.10 -5.84
CA LEU A 760 26.69 40.03 -5.35
C LEU A 760 27.40 40.42 -4.03
N LYS A 761 26.65 40.48 -2.94
CA LYS A 761 27.14 40.80 -1.58
C LYS A 761 26.73 39.75 -0.54
N ILE A 762 27.55 39.57 0.51
CA ILE A 762 27.29 38.60 1.59
C ILE A 762 26.51 39.26 2.72
N GLU A 763 26.99 40.42 3.18
CA GLU A 763 26.31 41.31 4.11
C GLU A 763 25.80 42.57 3.42
N ARG A 764 24.81 43.24 4.02
CA ARG A 764 24.20 44.44 3.42
C ARG A 764 25.17 45.61 3.26
N LYS A 765 26.22 45.64 4.08
CA LYS A 765 27.23 46.71 4.15
C LYS A 765 28.41 46.49 3.19
N ASP A 766 28.50 45.30 2.59
CA ASP A 766 29.61 44.96 1.70
C ASP A 766 29.41 45.65 0.35
N GLU A 767 30.52 46.08 -0.26
CA GLU A 767 30.51 46.50 -1.66
C GLU A 767 30.14 45.30 -2.55
N PRO A 768 29.18 45.44 -3.47
CA PRO A 768 28.84 44.38 -4.41
C PRO A 768 30.05 44.01 -5.26
N GLN A 769 30.28 42.70 -5.43
CA GLN A 769 31.28 42.22 -6.38
C GLN A 769 30.79 42.45 -7.81
N GLU A 770 31.66 42.98 -8.67
CA GLU A 770 31.37 43.15 -10.10
C GLU A 770 31.19 41.78 -10.78
N PRO A 771 30.28 41.65 -11.77
CA PRO A 771 30.03 40.36 -12.42
C PRO A 771 31.25 39.73 -13.09
N ASP A 772 32.14 40.54 -13.67
CA ASP A 772 33.39 40.06 -14.29
C ASP A 772 34.34 39.40 -13.27
N ASP A 773 34.45 39.98 -12.08
CA ASP A 773 35.25 39.44 -10.97
C ASP A 773 34.59 38.18 -10.41
N ALA A 774 33.26 38.17 -10.28
CA ALA A 774 32.51 36.99 -9.85
C ALA A 774 32.66 35.82 -10.84
N ALA A 775 32.68 36.11 -12.14
CA ALA A 775 32.93 35.12 -13.18
C ALA A 775 34.34 34.53 -13.09
N ALA A 776 35.36 35.38 -12.90
CA ALA A 776 36.74 34.93 -12.70
C ALA A 776 36.90 34.08 -11.43
N GLU A 777 36.28 34.49 -10.32
CA GLU A 777 36.28 33.75 -9.06
C GLU A 777 35.57 32.39 -9.20
N ALA A 778 34.41 32.34 -9.86
CA ALA A 778 33.66 31.11 -10.10
C ALA A 778 34.46 30.11 -10.95
N LEU A 779 35.10 30.58 -12.02
CA LEU A 779 35.94 29.74 -12.87
C LEU A 779 37.18 29.22 -12.12
N ALA A 780 37.83 30.05 -11.31
CA ALA A 780 38.97 29.63 -10.49
C ALA A 780 38.55 28.54 -9.47
N LYS A 781 37.41 28.72 -8.79
CA LYS A 781 36.85 27.73 -7.87
C LYS A 781 36.51 26.42 -8.57
N LEU A 782 35.85 26.48 -9.72
CA LEU A 782 35.53 25.30 -10.53
C LEU A 782 36.80 24.57 -10.98
N THR A 783 37.83 25.30 -11.44
CA THR A 783 39.11 24.71 -11.85
C THR A 783 39.77 23.97 -10.68
N GLY A 784 39.74 24.56 -9.47
CA GLY A 784 40.19 23.89 -8.25
C GLY A 784 39.39 22.63 -7.91
N LEU A 785 38.06 22.69 -8.07
CA LEU A 785 37.17 21.54 -7.87
C LEU A 785 37.49 20.40 -8.84
N ILE A 786 37.63 20.69 -10.13
CA ILE A 786 37.93 19.70 -11.17
C ILE A 786 39.27 19.04 -10.87
N ARG A 787 40.32 19.81 -10.54
CA ARG A 787 41.64 19.26 -10.18
C ARG A 787 41.57 18.34 -8.96
N ARG A 788 40.82 18.73 -7.93
CA ARG A 788 40.61 17.88 -6.73
C ARG A 788 39.95 16.55 -7.10
N PHE A 789 38.93 16.59 -7.96
CA PHE A 789 38.25 15.40 -8.44
C PHE A 789 38.91 14.74 -9.64
N ASP A 790 40.12 15.16 -10.02
CA ASP A 790 40.97 14.43 -10.95
C ASP A 790 41.93 13.46 -10.21
N ASP A 791 42.10 13.65 -8.90
CA ASP A 791 42.82 12.73 -8.02
C ASP A 791 42.01 11.43 -7.80
N ALA A 792 42.59 10.29 -8.19
CA ALA A 792 41.99 8.96 -8.02
C ALA A 792 41.56 8.68 -6.56
N ALA A 793 42.25 9.25 -5.57
CA ALA A 793 41.95 9.06 -4.15
C ALA A 793 40.74 9.87 -3.66
N GLN A 794 40.31 10.90 -4.41
CA GLN A 794 39.20 11.77 -4.04
C GLN A 794 37.85 11.03 -4.12
N PRO A 795 37.12 10.89 -3.00
CA PRO A 795 35.80 10.27 -2.98
C PRO A 795 34.68 11.23 -3.40
N TYR A 796 33.61 10.66 -3.94
CA TYR A 796 32.33 11.33 -4.21
C TYR A 796 31.37 11.09 -3.03
N HIS A 797 31.44 11.93 -2.01
CA HIS A 797 30.57 11.85 -0.83
C HIS A 797 29.14 12.36 -1.09
N ALA A 798 28.19 11.81 -0.32
CA ALA A 798 26.83 12.32 -0.25
C ALA A 798 26.70 13.48 0.77
N LEU A 799 25.78 14.43 0.59
CA LEU A 799 25.45 15.48 1.58
C LEU A 799 26.67 16.27 2.12
N VAL A 800 27.42 16.94 1.24
CA VAL A 800 28.63 17.69 1.64
C VAL A 800 28.32 19.04 2.31
N LEU A 801 27.14 19.64 2.05
CA LEU A 801 26.74 20.95 2.59
C LEU A 801 25.54 20.83 3.54
N SER A 802 25.75 21.13 4.83
CA SER A 802 24.78 20.95 5.93
C SER A 802 23.50 21.77 5.81
N MET A 803 23.54 22.92 5.13
CA MET A 803 22.37 23.80 4.94
C MET A 803 21.23 23.17 4.12
N TRP A 804 21.49 22.05 3.44
CA TRP A 804 20.48 21.32 2.65
C TRP A 804 20.25 19.88 3.13
N ALA A 805 20.73 19.52 4.32
CA ALA A 805 20.54 18.20 4.92
C ALA A 805 19.06 17.84 5.17
N GLN A 806 18.15 18.83 5.15
CA GLN A 806 16.71 18.61 5.30
C GLN A 806 15.96 18.35 3.99
N ARG A 807 16.63 18.36 2.83
CA ARG A 807 15.99 18.13 1.52
C ARG A 807 16.40 16.77 0.99
N TYR A 808 15.45 15.85 0.86
CA TYR A 808 15.66 14.54 0.21
C TYR A 808 16.19 14.76 -1.21
N GLY A 809 17.41 14.30 -1.49
CA GLY A 809 18.02 14.23 -2.80
C GLY A 809 17.55 13.02 -3.61
N ARG A 810 17.78 13.05 -4.93
CA ARG A 810 17.31 12.02 -5.88
C ARG A 810 17.98 10.65 -5.69
N TYR A 811 19.15 10.62 -5.06
CA TYR A 811 19.96 9.41 -4.88
C TYR A 811 20.20 9.08 -3.41
N ASP A 812 19.40 9.64 -2.51
CA ASP A 812 19.56 9.52 -1.05
C ASP A 812 19.40 8.07 -0.56
N ASP A 813 18.47 7.33 -1.16
CA ASP A 813 18.28 5.90 -0.91
C ASP A 813 19.51 5.08 -1.35
N LEU A 814 20.06 5.39 -2.53
CA LEU A 814 21.26 4.74 -3.04
C LEU A 814 22.49 5.07 -2.17
N ALA A 815 22.55 6.30 -1.66
CA ALA A 815 23.55 6.74 -0.70
C ALA A 815 23.29 6.23 0.74
N ARG A 816 22.20 5.49 0.97
CA ARG A 816 21.81 4.89 2.27
C ARG A 816 21.82 5.89 3.42
N ILE A 817 21.44 7.15 3.17
CA ILE A 817 21.59 8.26 4.12
C ILE A 817 20.92 7.93 5.46
N LYS A 818 19.75 7.28 5.43
CA LYS A 818 19.01 6.87 6.63
C LYS A 818 19.78 5.94 7.56
N GLU A 819 20.78 5.22 7.06
CA GLU A 819 21.51 4.20 7.81
C GLU A 819 22.77 4.72 8.53
N TRP A 820 23.30 5.88 8.13
CA TRP A 820 24.54 6.43 8.69
C TRP A 820 24.43 7.89 9.15
N SER A 821 23.38 8.62 8.76
CA SER A 821 23.15 10.00 9.20
C SER A 821 22.20 10.07 10.39
N ALA A 822 22.55 10.87 11.40
CA ALA A 822 21.69 11.13 12.57
C ALA A 822 20.34 11.78 12.22
N ALA A 823 20.25 12.47 11.07
CA ALA A 823 19.01 13.05 10.56
C ALA A 823 18.07 12.03 9.87
N GLY A 824 18.56 10.80 9.63
CA GLY A 824 17.83 9.73 8.94
C GLY A 824 16.71 9.06 9.73
N GLY A 825 16.63 9.31 11.04
CA GLY A 825 15.67 8.68 11.96
C GLY A 825 14.42 9.50 12.28
N ALA A 826 14.28 10.72 11.78
CA ALA A 826 13.08 11.54 12.00
C ALA A 826 12.15 11.46 10.78
N GLY A 827 11.40 10.37 10.65
CA GLY A 827 10.37 10.20 9.63
C GLY A 827 9.40 9.08 9.98
N ASP A 828 8.18 9.48 10.31
CA ASP A 828 6.92 8.73 10.42
C ASP A 828 6.76 7.74 11.58
N GLY A 829 6.42 8.29 12.76
CA GLY A 829 6.01 7.52 13.94
C GLY A 829 5.57 8.36 15.13
N ALA A 830 4.94 9.52 14.90
CA ALA A 830 4.23 10.30 15.92
C ALA A 830 2.77 10.50 15.50
#